data_AF-K0I915-F1
#
_entry.id   AF-K0I915-F1
#
_cell.length_a   1.000
_cell.length_b   1.000
_cell.length_c   1.000
_cell.angle_alpha   90.00
_cell.angle_beta   90.00
_cell.angle_gamma   90.00
#
_symmetry.space_group_name_H-M   'P 1'
#
loop_
_entity.id
_entity.type
_entity.pdbx_description
1 polymer ?
#
loop_
_entity_poly.entity_id
_entity_poly.type
_entity_poly.pdbx_seq_one_letter_code
_entity_poly.pdbx_strand_id
1 'polypeptide(L)'
;MKQHLRLASIALAAILVMATAAATTSVATGSLEKRAQAQHADNEEGISSTTALVRFVTNVEFVRGHLEKAIENKQAGSTELAVAHAGHPIEEVYTLIHQDISVKDSQLASNLKSKLEALPNTVSSDSISTFTQKVTEINGLLDQAVQKVAAGSEAQEEANFTIEIITGLLETANIEYEEAVANGQIIEMIEYQDASAFINRANVLFKTIQTGIDDHEAEEIVEFMDELNFRVASKTDPSQVETVIQGIIRELEEASSAANEHAEFVANLEFIKGHLAQAVANKQAGSTELAVAHAGHPIEEVYALIEPEISEHNSSLNTKLKEALTNLANQIHSLSTSAVQTMVTEINGMLDEAGTSVVSEAERNDPKFNAMVILLLLATAQVEYEEAVENGEIVEMIEYQDSTAFIARSQIISDSIKSKIPAHKAEEIQEFYAELNSLTKSNASFEQVKTVFGGIIHEYEEIFGLEAMEEEEPGEHENSSTTTTKSLGYIENIRKILTKLSEAYRAGNYAEADRLAVDAYLNNFEFVEGDLEKSGNRALMLEIEQLMRIELREMIKGKASVGEIDAHIAKINSKLDQAVNALSPDTIAKTTATRGYHIVRTTITQQSEPHDAEGHSAHQVVYMVYPTEGMIYEGSITFTSTRSVDVFVYHDVTWAEAEDTAGLNIHKVNGRLYAVTTLLKNASSGTVQFAGAGILAHVHSETEGEGEYNLVASMEVYGRLLSKQ
;
A
#
# COMPACT_ATOMS: atom_id res chain seq x y z
N MET A 1 -17.59 47.56 68.53
CA MET A 1 -17.25 46.12 68.44
C MET A 1 -18.30 45.32 67.64
N LYS A 2 -18.74 45.89 66.51
CA LYS A 2 -19.72 45.35 65.55
C LYS A 2 -19.34 45.80 64.12
N GLN A 3 -18.03 45.84 63.84
CA GLN A 3 -17.49 46.28 62.54
C GLN A 3 -16.26 45.47 62.07
N HIS A 4 -15.95 44.35 62.73
CA HIS A 4 -14.90 43.40 62.31
C HIS A 4 -15.42 41.97 62.03
N LEU A 5 -16.73 41.82 61.82
CA LEU A 5 -17.37 40.54 61.42
C LEU A 5 -18.18 40.68 60.11
N ARG A 6 -17.76 41.55 59.19
CA ARG A 6 -18.35 41.70 57.85
C ARG A 6 -17.35 41.78 56.69
N LEU A 7 -16.11 41.32 56.91
CA LEU A 7 -15.10 41.16 55.84
C LEU A 7 -14.51 39.73 55.74
N ALA A 8 -15.03 38.78 56.51
CA ALA A 8 -14.64 37.36 56.43
C ALA A 8 -15.71 36.47 55.77
N SER A 9 -16.75 37.06 55.18
CA SER A 9 -17.85 36.32 54.50
C SER A 9 -17.98 36.67 53.01
N ILE A 10 -16.97 37.33 52.42
CA ILE A 10 -16.87 37.59 50.97
C ILE A 10 -15.64 36.89 50.34
N ALA A 11 -14.75 36.28 51.14
CA ALA A 11 -13.58 35.53 50.64
C ALA A 11 -13.75 33.99 50.71
N LEU A 12 -14.91 33.46 51.13
CA LEU A 12 -15.17 32.01 51.20
C LEU A 12 -16.35 31.55 50.33
N ALA A 13 -16.94 32.45 49.54
CA ALA A 13 -17.94 32.13 48.52
C ALA A 13 -17.40 32.22 47.07
N ALA A 14 -16.12 32.60 46.90
CA ALA A 14 -15.43 32.60 45.60
C ALA A 14 -14.49 31.40 45.39
N ILE A 15 -14.34 30.52 46.40
CA ILE A 15 -13.53 29.29 46.30
C ILE A 15 -14.42 28.02 46.28
N LEU A 16 -15.74 28.15 46.49
CA LEU A 16 -16.70 27.04 46.48
C LEU A 16 -17.69 27.10 45.29
N VAL A 17 -17.31 27.77 44.20
CA VAL A 17 -18.00 27.68 42.89
C VAL A 17 -17.09 27.10 41.81
N MET A 18 -15.79 26.87 42.09
CA MET A 18 -14.84 26.24 41.15
C MET A 18 -14.58 24.74 41.38
N ALA A 19 -15.30 24.07 42.28
CA ALA A 19 -15.04 22.66 42.62
C ALA A 19 -16.24 21.71 42.47
N THR A 20 -17.36 22.17 41.90
CA THR A 20 -18.56 21.33 41.67
C THR A 20 -19.17 21.53 40.28
N ALA A 21 -18.30 21.71 39.27
CA ALA A 21 -18.65 21.59 37.84
C ALA A 21 -17.73 20.59 37.11
N ALA A 22 -17.08 19.68 37.85
CA ALA A 22 -16.23 18.62 37.31
C ALA A 22 -16.90 17.23 37.35
N ALA A 23 -18.23 17.18 37.43
CA ALA A 23 -18.99 15.95 37.27
C ALA A 23 -20.29 16.30 36.55
N THR A 24 -20.48 15.68 35.38
CA THR A 24 -21.57 15.85 34.41
C THR A 24 -21.45 17.02 33.43
N THR A 25 -20.33 17.10 32.72
CA THR A 25 -20.37 17.31 31.26
C THR A 25 -19.83 16.02 30.65
N SER A 26 -20.64 15.31 29.87
CA SER A 26 -20.01 14.43 28.88
C SER A 26 -19.23 15.38 27.99
N VAL A 27 -17.90 15.35 28.09
CA VAL A 27 -17.06 15.88 27.01
C VAL A 27 -17.53 15.10 25.79
N ALA A 28 -18.15 15.78 24.83
CA ALA A 28 -18.32 15.19 23.52
C ALA A 28 -16.89 14.89 23.06
N THR A 29 -16.57 13.61 22.92
CA THR A 29 -15.30 13.18 22.34
C THR A 29 -15.23 13.79 20.94
N GLY A 30 -14.21 14.61 20.67
CA GLY A 30 -14.05 15.30 19.39
C GLY A 30 -13.97 14.33 18.21
N SER A 31 -14.25 14.81 16.99
CA SER A 31 -14.33 13.95 15.82
C SER A 31 -13.01 13.21 15.52
N LEU A 32 -11.87 13.87 15.76
CA LEU A 32 -10.53 13.30 15.63
C LEU A 32 -10.26 12.19 16.66
N GLU A 33 -10.84 12.27 17.86
CA GLU A 33 -10.73 11.22 18.88
C GLU A 33 -11.58 9.98 18.51
N LYS A 34 -12.74 10.18 17.86
CA LYS A 34 -13.54 9.08 17.28
C LYS A 34 -12.81 8.45 16.09
N ARG A 35 -12.18 9.26 15.23
CA ARG A 35 -11.34 8.79 14.11
C ARG A 35 -10.11 8.04 14.61
N ALA A 36 -9.50 8.48 15.72
CA ALA A 36 -8.41 7.78 16.39
C ALA A 36 -8.84 6.38 16.83
N GLN A 37 -10.03 6.26 17.41
CA GLN A 37 -10.60 4.97 17.82
C GLN A 37 -10.91 4.05 16.63
N ALA A 38 -11.38 4.59 15.50
CA ALA A 38 -11.61 3.85 14.26
C ALA A 38 -10.30 3.41 13.58
N GLN A 39 -9.30 4.30 13.48
CA GLN A 39 -7.99 4.00 12.91
C GLN A 39 -7.20 2.97 13.73
N HIS A 40 -7.44 2.91 15.04
CA HIS A 40 -6.92 1.84 15.89
C HIS A 40 -7.54 0.47 15.57
N ALA A 41 -8.79 0.41 15.10
CA ALA A 41 -9.44 -0.82 14.65
C ALA A 41 -8.96 -1.25 13.24
N ASP A 42 -8.77 -0.30 12.33
CA ASP A 42 -8.32 -0.60 10.96
C ASP A 42 -6.85 -1.06 10.89
N ASN A 43 -6.01 -0.68 11.87
CA ASN A 43 -4.64 -1.19 12.01
C ASN A 43 -4.56 -2.71 12.31
N GLU A 44 -5.69 -3.38 12.51
CA GLU A 44 -5.79 -4.83 12.71
C GLU A 44 -6.11 -5.59 11.40
N GLU A 45 -6.51 -4.90 10.32
CA GLU A 45 -6.69 -5.46 8.98
C GLU A 45 -5.49 -5.10 8.08
N GLY A 46 -5.15 -5.99 7.13
CA GLY A 46 -3.97 -5.86 6.26
C GLY A 46 -4.12 -4.75 5.21
N ILE A 47 -4.05 -3.50 5.63
CA ILE A 47 -4.13 -2.32 4.77
C ILE A 47 -2.87 -2.22 3.88
N SER A 48 -3.05 -1.91 2.59
CA SER A 48 -1.97 -1.63 1.63
C SER A 48 -1.02 -0.54 2.17
N SER A 49 0.28 -0.62 1.82
CA SER A 49 1.27 0.37 2.27
C SER A 49 0.93 1.80 1.85
N THR A 50 0.22 1.96 0.73
CA THR A 50 -0.21 3.26 0.18
C THR A 50 -1.30 3.89 1.05
N THR A 51 -2.37 3.15 1.36
CA THR A 51 -3.46 3.61 2.22
C THR A 51 -2.97 3.95 3.64
N ALA A 52 -2.02 3.18 4.18
CA ALA A 52 -1.40 3.49 5.47
C ALA A 52 -0.61 4.82 5.42
N LEU A 53 0.08 5.09 4.31
CA LEU A 53 0.84 6.31 4.11
C LEU A 53 -0.08 7.53 3.90
N VAL A 54 -1.15 7.40 3.11
CA VAL A 54 -2.17 8.45 2.93
C VAL A 54 -2.70 8.88 4.28
N ARG A 55 -3.16 7.92 5.09
CA ARG A 55 -3.67 8.17 6.44
C ARG A 55 -2.64 8.89 7.33
N PHE A 56 -1.39 8.45 7.30
CA PHE A 56 -0.31 9.09 8.06
C PHE A 56 -0.13 10.57 7.65
N VAL A 57 -0.10 10.85 6.34
CA VAL A 57 0.08 12.22 5.84
C VAL A 57 -1.15 13.09 6.10
N THR A 58 -2.38 12.56 5.96
CA THR A 58 -3.61 13.27 6.37
C THR A 58 -3.55 13.69 7.84
N ASN A 59 -3.09 12.81 8.73
CA ASN A 59 -2.92 13.15 10.15
C ASN A 59 -1.83 14.22 10.36
N VAL A 60 -0.74 14.21 9.61
CA VAL A 60 0.25 15.31 9.62
C VAL A 60 -0.38 16.63 9.17
N GLU A 61 -1.27 16.61 8.19
CA GLU A 61 -1.97 17.79 7.69
C GLU A 61 -2.99 18.35 8.67
N PHE A 62 -3.66 17.51 9.48
CA PHE A 62 -4.47 17.98 10.61
C PHE A 62 -3.64 18.77 11.62
N VAL A 63 -2.45 18.26 11.98
CA VAL A 63 -1.52 19.00 12.86
C VAL A 63 -1.19 20.36 12.27
N ARG A 64 -0.88 20.44 10.97
CA ARG A 64 -0.57 21.71 10.30
C ARG A 64 -1.74 22.70 10.36
N GLY A 65 -2.96 22.22 10.12
CA GLY A 65 -4.18 23.04 10.22
C GLY A 65 -4.33 23.70 11.59
N HIS A 66 -4.24 22.93 12.68
CA HIS A 66 -4.33 23.51 14.02
C HIS A 66 -3.19 24.49 14.33
N LEU A 67 -1.95 24.18 13.91
CA LEU A 67 -0.80 25.06 14.13
C LEU A 67 -0.94 26.41 13.42
N GLU A 68 -1.47 26.41 12.19
CA GLU A 68 -1.80 27.64 11.45
C GLU A 68 -2.89 28.44 12.18
N LYS A 69 -3.95 27.76 12.63
CA LYS A 69 -5.04 28.39 13.39
C LYS A 69 -4.58 28.96 14.74
N ALA A 70 -3.64 28.31 15.41
CA ALA A 70 -3.03 28.81 16.64
C ALA A 70 -2.26 30.13 16.40
N ILE A 71 -1.54 30.25 15.28
CA ILE A 71 -0.89 31.50 14.88
C ILE A 71 -1.92 32.60 14.62
N GLU A 72 -2.96 32.31 13.83
CA GLU A 72 -4.03 33.26 13.50
C GLU A 72 -4.70 33.80 14.77
N ASN A 73 -5.09 32.92 15.70
CA ASN A 73 -5.71 33.32 16.95
C ASN A 73 -4.76 34.14 17.83
N LYS A 74 -3.47 33.81 17.88
CA LYS A 74 -2.49 34.60 18.61
C LYS A 74 -2.32 36.00 18.01
N GLN A 75 -2.31 36.11 16.68
CA GLN A 75 -2.26 37.40 15.97
C GLN A 75 -3.52 38.23 16.21
N ALA A 76 -4.68 37.58 16.29
CA ALA A 76 -5.96 38.21 16.62
C ALA A 76 -6.10 38.61 18.11
N GLY A 77 -5.19 38.15 18.97
CA GLY A 77 -5.23 38.39 20.42
C GLY A 77 -6.16 37.44 21.19
N SER A 78 -6.65 36.38 20.54
CA SER A 78 -7.52 35.35 21.13
C SER A 78 -6.68 34.28 21.81
N THR A 79 -6.16 34.57 23.01
CA THR A 79 -5.26 33.66 23.74
C THR A 79 -5.87 32.29 24.03
N GLU A 80 -7.14 32.22 24.41
CA GLU A 80 -7.79 30.94 24.75
C GLU A 80 -7.89 30.02 23.53
N LEU A 81 -8.34 30.53 22.38
CA LEU A 81 -8.38 29.78 21.12
C LEU A 81 -6.97 29.41 20.62
N ALA A 82 -6.00 30.31 20.78
CA ALA A 82 -4.62 30.01 20.41
C ALA A 82 -3.99 28.90 21.29
N VAL A 83 -4.38 28.79 22.56
CA VAL A 83 -3.99 27.69 23.44
C VAL A 83 -4.65 26.39 23.02
N ALA A 84 -5.96 26.41 22.74
CA ALA A 84 -6.71 25.23 22.30
C ALA A 84 -6.11 24.60 21.03
N HIS A 85 -5.99 25.36 19.94
CA HIS A 85 -5.40 24.82 18.70
C HIS A 85 -3.90 24.51 18.81
N ALA A 86 -3.15 25.14 19.72
CA ALA A 86 -1.79 24.70 19.99
C ALA A 86 -1.74 23.34 20.70
N GLY A 87 -2.82 22.94 21.40
CA GLY A 87 -2.97 21.71 22.17
C GLY A 87 -3.54 20.53 21.37
N HIS A 88 -4.50 20.77 20.46
CA HIS A 88 -5.12 19.72 19.66
C HIS A 88 -4.11 18.78 18.96
N PRO A 89 -3.01 19.27 18.35
CA PRO A 89 -1.98 18.40 17.79
C PRO A 89 -1.45 17.31 18.71
N ILE A 90 -1.24 17.60 20.00
CA ILE A 90 -0.72 16.62 20.97
C ILE A 90 -1.84 15.81 21.62
N GLU A 91 -3.01 16.41 21.82
CA GLU A 91 -4.14 15.80 22.50
C GLU A 91 -4.89 14.80 21.60
N GLU A 92 -5.01 15.10 20.31
CA GLU A 92 -5.92 14.38 19.41
C GLU A 92 -5.20 13.64 18.28
N VAL A 93 -4.11 14.22 17.75
CA VAL A 93 -3.51 13.71 16.48
C VAL A 93 -2.18 12.99 16.70
N TYR A 94 -1.36 13.42 17.67
CA TYR A 94 0.00 12.89 17.84
C TYR A 94 0.03 11.37 18.06
N THR A 95 -0.96 10.81 18.76
CA THR A 95 -1.09 9.36 18.97
C THR A 95 -1.21 8.59 17.65
N LEU A 96 -1.80 9.19 16.62
CA LEU A 96 -2.04 8.59 15.30
C LEU A 96 -0.81 8.60 14.41
N ILE A 97 0.10 9.54 14.60
CA ILE A 97 1.35 9.64 13.80
C ILE A 97 2.57 9.11 14.56
N HIS A 98 2.49 8.99 15.89
CA HIS A 98 3.63 8.64 16.73
C HIS A 98 4.26 7.31 16.34
N GLN A 99 3.44 6.27 16.14
CA GLN A 99 3.94 4.93 15.86
C GLN A 99 4.74 4.93 14.56
N ASP A 100 4.17 5.45 13.48
CA ASP A 100 4.79 5.49 12.15
C ASP A 100 6.12 6.25 12.16
N ILE A 101 6.18 7.39 12.85
CA ILE A 101 7.44 8.15 13.00
C ILE A 101 8.43 7.39 13.87
N SER A 102 8.00 6.82 14.99
CA SER A 102 8.89 6.19 15.97
C SER A 102 9.62 4.97 15.44
N VAL A 103 8.97 4.21 14.55
CA VAL A 103 9.55 3.05 13.86
C VAL A 103 10.70 3.47 12.94
N LYS A 104 10.59 4.64 12.30
CA LYS A 104 11.60 5.16 11.36
C LYS A 104 12.67 6.00 12.07
N ASP A 105 12.28 6.84 13.01
CA ASP A 105 13.15 7.73 13.78
C ASP A 105 12.52 8.10 15.14
N SER A 106 12.81 7.29 16.16
CA SER A 106 12.35 7.51 17.54
C SER A 106 12.82 8.84 18.17
N GLN A 107 13.97 9.37 17.72
CA GLN A 107 14.48 10.64 18.24
C GLN A 107 13.70 11.82 17.66
N LEU A 108 13.37 11.75 16.36
CA LEU A 108 12.47 12.68 15.70
C LEU A 108 11.08 12.66 16.35
N ALA A 109 10.51 11.47 16.57
CA ALA A 109 9.22 11.31 17.24
C ALA A 109 9.21 11.97 18.63
N SER A 110 10.24 11.69 19.45
CA SER A 110 10.36 12.27 20.79
C SER A 110 10.56 13.79 20.77
N ASN A 111 11.31 14.32 19.80
CA ASN A 111 11.53 15.76 19.66
C ASN A 111 10.24 16.47 19.25
N LEU A 112 9.50 15.90 18.29
CA LEU A 112 8.20 16.40 17.86
C LEU A 112 7.21 16.43 19.04
N LYS A 113 7.10 15.32 19.79
CA LYS A 113 6.26 15.24 21.00
C LYS A 113 6.56 16.36 21.98
N SER A 114 7.83 16.50 22.34
CA SER A 114 8.25 17.47 23.35
C SER A 114 7.95 18.91 22.93
N LYS A 115 8.08 19.23 21.63
CA LYS A 115 7.72 20.56 21.12
C LYS A 115 6.20 20.78 21.10
N LEU A 116 5.41 19.78 20.68
CA LEU A 116 3.96 19.87 20.68
C LEU A 116 3.41 20.00 22.11
N GLU A 117 3.89 19.22 23.08
CA GLU A 117 3.53 19.32 24.50
C GLU A 117 3.86 20.70 25.11
N ALA A 118 4.97 21.30 24.69
CA ALA A 118 5.40 22.60 25.20
C ALA A 118 4.61 23.76 24.59
N LEU A 119 4.14 23.64 23.33
CA LEU A 119 3.63 24.76 22.54
C LEU A 119 2.45 25.51 23.18
N PRO A 120 1.40 24.86 23.73
CA PRO A 120 0.27 25.57 24.35
C PRO A 120 0.72 26.49 25.49
N ASN A 121 1.71 26.06 26.26
CA ASN A 121 2.22 26.78 27.42
C ASN A 121 2.99 28.05 27.05
N THR A 122 3.39 28.21 25.78
CA THR A 122 4.17 29.37 25.34
C THR A 122 3.31 30.44 24.66
N VAL A 123 2.03 30.15 24.40
CA VAL A 123 1.09 31.08 23.75
C VAL A 123 0.98 32.39 24.52
N SER A 124 0.90 32.36 25.85
CA SER A 124 0.75 33.58 26.67
C SER A 124 2.04 34.37 26.86
N SER A 125 3.20 33.70 26.85
CA SER A 125 4.50 34.32 27.17
C SER A 125 5.27 34.81 25.95
N ASP A 126 5.15 34.12 24.82
CA ASP A 126 5.94 34.40 23.63
C ASP A 126 5.37 35.60 22.87
N SER A 127 6.27 36.37 22.22
CA SER A 127 5.84 37.28 21.16
C SER A 127 5.22 36.51 19.98
N ILE A 128 4.43 37.18 19.13
CA ILE A 128 3.90 36.57 17.89
C ILE A 128 5.04 35.96 17.06
N SER A 129 6.11 36.72 16.81
CA SER A 129 7.26 36.25 16.03
C SER A 129 7.94 35.01 16.66
N THR A 130 8.12 35.00 17.99
CA THR A 130 8.72 33.85 18.70
C THR A 130 7.83 32.62 18.62
N PHE A 131 6.52 32.78 18.76
CA PHE A 131 5.57 31.67 18.66
C PHE A 131 5.50 31.11 17.24
N THR A 132 5.40 31.98 16.23
CA THR A 132 5.44 31.59 14.82
C THR A 132 6.72 30.82 14.50
N GLN A 133 7.88 31.25 15.01
CA GLN A 133 9.14 30.51 14.82
C GLN A 133 9.08 29.10 15.41
N LYS A 134 8.51 28.92 16.60
CA LYS A 134 8.33 27.58 17.20
C LYS A 134 7.42 26.69 16.37
N VAL A 135 6.34 27.24 15.81
CA VAL A 135 5.47 26.53 14.87
C VAL A 135 6.22 26.15 13.60
N THR A 136 7.01 27.06 13.02
CA THR A 136 7.87 26.74 11.85
C THR A 136 8.85 25.61 12.16
N GLU A 137 9.45 25.59 13.35
CA GLU A 137 10.32 24.48 13.77
C GLU A 137 9.56 23.15 13.85
N ILE A 138 8.32 23.16 14.35
CA ILE A 138 7.46 21.96 14.41
C ILE A 138 7.11 21.49 12.99
N ASN A 139 6.71 22.39 12.09
CA ASN A 139 6.44 22.05 10.69
C ASN A 139 7.66 21.44 10.00
N GLY A 140 8.88 21.96 10.28
CA GLY A 140 10.11 21.35 9.78
C GLY A 140 10.41 19.95 10.34
N LEU A 141 9.91 19.60 11.54
CA LEU A 141 9.96 18.23 12.04
C LEU A 141 8.90 17.33 11.39
N LEU A 142 7.72 17.88 11.09
CA LEU A 142 6.68 17.17 10.33
C LEU A 142 7.14 16.88 8.89
N ASP A 143 7.82 17.83 8.23
CA ASP A 143 8.44 17.60 6.93
C ASP A 143 9.45 16.44 6.98
N GLN A 144 10.31 16.42 8.01
CA GLN A 144 11.25 15.32 8.23
C GLN A 144 10.51 14.00 8.50
N ALA A 145 9.42 14.03 9.24
CA ALA A 145 8.62 12.85 9.55
C ALA A 145 8.01 12.25 8.29
N VAL A 146 7.37 13.08 7.46
CA VAL A 146 6.84 12.67 6.14
C VAL A 146 7.93 12.08 5.27
N GLN A 147 9.07 12.76 5.13
CA GLN A 147 10.20 12.25 4.34
C GLN A 147 10.75 10.91 4.84
N LYS A 148 10.71 10.66 6.16
CA LYS A 148 11.24 9.41 6.75
C LYS A 148 10.24 8.26 6.67
N VAL A 149 8.95 8.55 6.88
CA VAL A 149 7.88 7.56 6.82
C VAL A 149 7.63 7.14 5.37
N ALA A 150 7.65 8.09 4.45
CA ALA A 150 7.50 7.86 3.02
C ALA A 150 8.80 7.53 2.29
N ALA A 151 9.92 7.31 2.99
CA ALA A 151 11.21 7.06 2.33
C ALA A 151 11.14 5.82 1.43
N GLY A 152 11.34 6.01 0.12
CA GLY A 152 11.23 4.96 -0.90
C GLY A 152 9.81 4.71 -1.43
N SER A 153 8.84 5.57 -1.08
CA SER A 153 7.50 5.54 -1.63
C SER A 153 7.40 6.53 -2.80
N GLU A 154 7.10 6.02 -3.99
CA GLU A 154 6.85 6.84 -5.18
C GLU A 154 5.45 7.48 -5.15
N ALA A 155 4.54 6.92 -4.35
CA ALA A 155 3.17 7.42 -4.18
C ALA A 155 3.06 8.92 -3.83
N GLN A 156 4.09 9.53 -3.20
CA GLN A 156 4.04 10.96 -2.86
C GLN A 156 4.07 11.90 -4.07
N GLU A 157 4.51 11.41 -5.22
CA GLU A 157 4.56 12.19 -6.46
C GLU A 157 3.24 12.11 -7.24
N GLU A 158 2.29 11.30 -6.77
CA GLU A 158 1.02 11.04 -7.47
C GLU A 158 -0.07 12.04 -7.08
N ALA A 159 -0.83 12.48 -8.09
CA ALA A 159 -2.01 13.30 -7.86
C ALA A 159 -3.04 12.58 -6.97
N ASN A 160 -3.26 11.28 -7.20
CA ASN A 160 -4.21 10.45 -6.45
C ASN A 160 -3.89 10.37 -4.95
N PHE A 161 -2.61 10.24 -4.60
CA PHE A 161 -2.18 10.27 -3.19
C PHE A 161 -2.59 11.57 -2.50
N THR A 162 -2.42 12.71 -3.18
CA THR A 162 -2.81 14.01 -2.65
C THR A 162 -4.32 14.20 -2.66
N ILE A 163 -5.03 13.67 -3.66
CA ILE A 163 -6.50 13.63 -3.72
C ILE A 163 -7.08 12.92 -2.49
N GLU A 164 -6.58 11.73 -2.15
CA GLU A 164 -7.06 11.00 -0.98
C GLU A 164 -6.81 11.76 0.34
N ILE A 165 -5.69 12.47 0.45
CA ILE A 165 -5.41 13.34 1.59
C ILE A 165 -6.43 14.48 1.67
N ILE A 166 -6.74 15.13 0.54
CA ILE A 166 -7.72 16.21 0.45
C ILE A 166 -9.10 15.71 0.87
N THR A 167 -9.53 14.57 0.35
CA THR A 167 -10.79 13.91 0.73
C THR A 167 -10.86 13.69 2.23
N GLY A 168 -9.83 13.07 2.82
CA GLY A 168 -9.77 12.82 4.25
C GLY A 168 -9.82 14.09 5.12
N LEU A 169 -9.28 15.23 4.63
CA LEU A 169 -9.37 16.53 5.29
C LEU A 169 -10.79 17.11 5.20
N LEU A 170 -11.42 17.06 4.03
CA LEU A 170 -12.75 17.61 3.79
C LEU A 170 -13.85 16.85 4.53
N GLU A 171 -13.77 15.51 4.59
CA GLU A 171 -14.71 14.69 5.35
C GLU A 171 -14.66 15.03 6.85
N THR A 172 -13.46 15.21 7.41
CA THR A 172 -13.33 15.61 8.82
C THR A 172 -13.80 17.04 9.02
N ALA A 173 -13.47 17.95 8.10
CA ALA A 173 -13.98 19.32 8.16
C ALA A 173 -15.51 19.39 8.15
N ASN A 174 -16.18 18.48 7.41
CA ASN A 174 -17.63 18.38 7.41
C ASN A 174 -18.17 18.03 8.81
N ILE A 175 -17.55 17.04 9.46
CA ILE A 175 -17.95 16.61 10.82
C ILE A 175 -17.74 17.75 11.82
N GLU A 176 -16.55 18.40 11.81
CA GLU A 176 -16.28 19.52 12.72
C GLU A 176 -17.24 20.70 12.47
N TYR A 177 -17.60 20.97 11.20
CA TYR A 177 -18.55 22.03 10.88
C TYR A 177 -19.97 21.72 11.37
N GLU A 178 -20.40 20.47 11.26
CA GLU A 178 -21.70 20.00 11.77
C GLU A 178 -21.79 20.15 13.28
N GLU A 179 -20.73 19.81 14.01
CA GLU A 179 -20.65 20.01 15.47
C GLU A 179 -20.60 21.51 15.83
N ALA A 180 -20.03 22.35 14.95
CA ALA A 180 -19.79 23.76 15.19
C ALA A 180 -20.96 24.72 14.92
N VAL A 181 -21.85 24.42 13.96
CA VAL A 181 -22.82 25.37 13.44
C VAL A 181 -24.24 24.84 13.53
N ALA A 182 -25.12 25.60 14.19
CA ALA A 182 -26.55 25.32 14.22
C ALA A 182 -27.37 26.60 14.05
N ASN A 183 -28.43 26.53 13.23
CA ASN A 183 -29.37 27.64 13.00
C ASN A 183 -28.70 28.95 12.55
N GLY A 184 -27.65 28.87 11.72
CA GLY A 184 -26.92 30.05 11.23
C GLY A 184 -26.00 30.70 12.26
N GLN A 185 -25.73 30.03 13.38
CA GLN A 185 -24.87 30.51 14.47
C GLN A 185 -23.76 29.51 14.75
N ILE A 186 -22.59 30.03 15.13
CA ILE A 186 -21.49 29.22 15.65
C ILE A 186 -21.85 28.88 17.11
N ILE A 187 -22.07 27.60 17.39
CA ILE A 187 -22.35 27.08 18.73
C ILE A 187 -21.07 26.56 19.40
N GLU A 188 -20.12 26.03 18.63
CA GLU A 188 -18.78 25.64 19.10
C GLU A 188 -17.72 26.31 18.23
N MET A 189 -17.04 27.33 18.79
CA MET A 189 -16.07 28.15 18.04
C MET A 189 -14.79 27.38 17.70
N ILE A 190 -14.38 26.45 18.56
CA ILE A 190 -13.17 25.65 18.35
C ILE A 190 -13.39 24.73 17.14
N GLU A 191 -14.48 23.96 17.12
CA GLU A 191 -14.83 23.08 16.00
C GLU A 191 -15.04 23.87 14.69
N TYR A 192 -15.64 25.07 14.77
CA TYR A 192 -15.75 25.95 13.59
C TYR A 192 -14.38 26.32 13.02
N GLN A 193 -13.42 26.59 13.90
CA GLN A 193 -12.07 26.97 13.53
C GLN A 193 -11.28 25.77 13.01
N ASP A 194 -11.49 24.56 13.54
CA ASP A 194 -10.89 23.32 13.05
C ASP A 194 -11.41 22.97 11.65
N ALA A 195 -12.72 22.98 11.44
CA ALA A 195 -13.33 22.84 10.10
C ALA A 195 -12.70 23.82 9.09
N SER A 196 -12.60 25.10 9.46
CA SER A 196 -12.02 26.13 8.58
C SER A 196 -10.53 25.92 8.32
N ALA A 197 -9.80 25.33 9.26
CA ALA A 197 -8.38 25.04 9.11
C ALA A 197 -8.16 23.88 8.14
N PHE A 198 -8.95 22.81 8.26
CA PHE A 198 -8.82 21.62 7.40
C PHE A 198 -9.25 21.92 5.96
N ILE A 199 -10.31 22.73 5.77
CA ILE A 199 -10.67 23.25 4.44
C ILE A 199 -9.55 24.08 3.82
N ASN A 200 -8.83 24.87 4.63
CA ASN A 200 -7.68 25.63 4.13
C ASN A 200 -6.53 24.68 3.71
N ARG A 201 -6.22 23.67 4.51
CA ARG A 201 -5.20 22.66 4.17
C ARG A 201 -5.56 21.92 2.88
N ALA A 202 -6.82 21.50 2.73
CA ALA A 202 -7.34 20.91 1.49
C ALA A 202 -7.10 21.83 0.27
N ASN A 203 -7.42 23.12 0.40
CA ASN A 203 -7.17 24.12 -0.64
C ASN A 203 -5.69 24.32 -0.98
N VAL A 204 -4.81 24.28 0.03
CA VAL A 204 -3.36 24.39 -0.18
C VAL A 204 -2.83 23.19 -0.96
N LEU A 205 -3.26 21.97 -0.60
CA LEU A 205 -2.85 20.74 -1.25
C LEU A 205 -3.40 20.66 -2.68
N PHE A 206 -4.67 21.01 -2.90
CA PHE A 206 -5.26 21.00 -4.23
C PHE A 206 -4.46 21.85 -5.23
N LYS A 207 -4.00 23.04 -4.82
CA LYS A 207 -3.15 23.91 -5.66
C LYS A 207 -1.82 23.28 -6.08
N THR A 208 -1.33 22.27 -5.35
CA THR A 208 -0.10 21.57 -5.71
C THR A 208 -0.30 20.55 -6.83
N ILE A 209 -1.52 20.00 -6.95
CA ILE A 209 -1.89 19.02 -7.98
C ILE A 209 -2.73 19.61 -9.11
N GLN A 210 -3.20 20.86 -8.97
CA GLN A 210 -4.12 21.49 -9.91
C GLN A 210 -3.65 21.45 -11.37
N THR A 211 -2.35 21.57 -11.64
CA THR A 211 -1.80 21.51 -13.01
C THR A 211 -1.54 20.08 -13.51
N GLY A 212 -1.74 19.07 -12.66
CA GLY A 212 -1.52 17.67 -12.94
C GLY A 212 -2.80 16.84 -13.04
N ILE A 213 -3.96 17.47 -12.93
CA ILE A 213 -5.27 16.89 -13.23
C ILE A 213 -5.86 17.59 -14.45
N ASP A 214 -6.97 17.10 -15.00
CA ASP A 214 -7.63 17.72 -16.15
C ASP A 214 -8.04 19.17 -15.86
N ASP A 215 -7.97 20.03 -16.89
CA ASP A 215 -8.28 21.45 -16.77
C ASP A 215 -9.77 21.68 -16.44
N HIS A 216 -10.69 20.85 -16.94
CA HIS A 216 -12.12 20.94 -16.67
C HIS A 216 -12.43 20.58 -15.21
N GLU A 217 -12.01 19.40 -14.77
CA GLU A 217 -12.17 18.97 -13.37
C GLU A 217 -11.48 19.94 -12.41
N ALA A 218 -10.30 20.46 -12.78
CA ALA A 218 -9.61 21.48 -11.98
C ALA A 218 -10.42 22.77 -11.83
N GLU A 219 -11.05 23.26 -12.90
CA GLU A 219 -11.91 24.45 -12.87
C GLU A 219 -13.14 24.21 -11.97
N GLU A 220 -13.81 23.06 -12.10
CA GLU A 220 -14.98 22.72 -11.27
C GLU A 220 -14.63 22.64 -9.78
N ILE A 221 -13.51 21.98 -9.43
CA ILE A 221 -13.05 21.90 -8.04
C ILE A 221 -12.75 23.29 -7.48
N VAL A 222 -12.14 24.20 -8.26
CA VAL A 222 -11.91 25.59 -7.82
C VAL A 222 -13.22 26.29 -7.53
N GLU A 223 -14.23 26.16 -8.40
CA GLU A 223 -15.54 26.77 -8.19
C GLU A 223 -16.23 26.24 -6.92
N PHE A 224 -16.20 24.92 -6.71
CA PHE A 224 -16.77 24.34 -5.49
C PHE A 224 -16.00 24.70 -4.23
N MET A 225 -14.67 24.79 -4.27
CA MET A 225 -13.86 25.24 -3.14
C MET A 225 -14.15 26.70 -2.77
N ASP A 226 -14.35 27.58 -3.75
CA ASP A 226 -14.75 28.97 -3.52
C ASP A 226 -16.16 29.06 -2.89
N GLU A 227 -17.10 28.24 -3.38
CA GLU A 227 -18.45 28.15 -2.82
C GLU A 227 -18.44 27.58 -1.39
N LEU A 228 -17.61 26.56 -1.12
CA LEU A 228 -17.44 25.99 0.22
C LEU A 228 -16.95 27.07 1.20
N ASN A 229 -15.90 27.80 0.83
CA ASN A 229 -15.37 28.91 1.62
C ASN A 229 -16.43 29.99 1.88
N PHE A 230 -17.24 30.34 0.87
CA PHE A 230 -18.34 31.29 1.00
C PHE A 230 -19.42 30.81 1.98
N ARG A 231 -19.84 29.55 1.90
CA ARG A 231 -20.87 28.95 2.76
C ARG A 231 -20.41 28.82 4.21
N VAL A 232 -19.18 28.36 4.42
CA VAL A 232 -18.58 28.25 5.75
C VAL A 232 -18.49 29.63 6.41
N ALA A 233 -18.02 30.66 5.68
CA ALA A 233 -17.97 32.03 6.17
C ALA A 233 -19.37 32.61 6.50
N SER A 234 -20.36 32.24 5.69
CA SER A 234 -21.77 32.63 5.85
C SER A 234 -22.50 31.88 6.98
N LYS A 235 -21.85 30.89 7.62
CA LYS A 235 -22.44 30.04 8.67
C LYS A 235 -23.69 29.33 8.15
N THR A 236 -23.62 28.90 6.89
CA THR A 236 -24.71 28.19 6.23
C THR A 236 -25.04 26.91 6.99
N ASP A 237 -26.27 26.41 6.83
CA ASP A 237 -26.69 25.14 7.41
C ASP A 237 -25.71 23.99 7.06
N PRO A 238 -25.31 23.12 8.02
CA PRO A 238 -24.35 22.05 7.78
C PRO A 238 -24.69 21.16 6.58
N SER A 239 -25.96 20.81 6.36
CA SER A 239 -26.36 19.95 5.23
C SER A 239 -26.00 20.54 3.85
N GLN A 240 -25.99 21.87 3.74
CA GLN A 240 -25.61 22.54 2.51
C GLN A 240 -24.09 22.68 2.36
N VAL A 241 -23.34 22.67 3.46
CA VAL A 241 -21.87 22.61 3.44
C VAL A 241 -21.43 21.20 3.07
N GLU A 242 -22.04 20.18 3.67
CA GLU A 242 -21.87 18.77 3.31
C GLU A 242 -22.12 18.54 1.81
N THR A 243 -23.21 19.09 1.26
CA THR A 243 -23.51 18.96 -0.18
C THR A 243 -22.37 19.46 -1.07
N VAL A 244 -21.75 20.59 -0.72
CA VAL A 244 -20.63 21.14 -1.51
C VAL A 244 -19.35 20.32 -1.29
N ILE A 245 -19.09 19.87 -0.06
CA ILE A 245 -17.96 18.97 0.24
C ILE A 245 -18.07 17.67 -0.57
N GLN A 246 -19.25 17.06 -0.61
CA GLN A 246 -19.51 15.86 -1.41
C GLN A 246 -19.37 16.13 -2.92
N GLY A 247 -19.76 17.32 -3.38
CA GLY A 247 -19.48 17.76 -4.75
C GLY A 247 -17.98 17.77 -5.06
N ILE A 248 -17.18 18.40 -4.19
CA ILE A 248 -15.71 18.46 -4.34
C ILE A 248 -15.09 17.06 -4.33
N ILE A 249 -15.50 16.19 -3.40
CA ILE A 249 -14.97 14.82 -3.30
C ILE A 249 -15.27 14.06 -4.59
N ARG A 250 -16.48 14.18 -5.13
CA ARG A 250 -16.84 13.57 -6.40
C ARG A 250 -15.98 14.07 -7.55
N GLU A 251 -15.77 15.38 -7.70
CA GLU A 251 -14.88 15.90 -8.77
C GLU A 251 -13.43 15.43 -8.59
N LEU A 252 -12.96 15.27 -7.35
CA LEU A 252 -11.65 14.70 -7.05
C LEU A 252 -11.56 13.21 -7.42
N GLU A 253 -12.63 12.45 -7.18
CA GLU A 253 -12.74 11.05 -7.62
C GLU A 253 -12.80 10.94 -9.14
N GLU A 254 -13.55 11.81 -9.82
CA GLU A 254 -13.63 11.90 -11.28
C GLU A 254 -12.26 12.24 -11.88
N ALA A 255 -11.52 13.19 -11.30
CA ALA A 255 -10.13 13.48 -11.68
C ALA A 255 -9.18 12.29 -11.48
N SER A 256 -9.47 11.41 -10.52
CA SER A 256 -8.70 10.18 -10.26
C SER A 256 -9.10 9.03 -11.19
N SER A 257 -10.36 8.94 -11.62
CA SER A 257 -10.86 7.87 -12.51
C SER A 257 -10.67 8.19 -13.99
N ALA A 258 -10.70 9.47 -14.36
CA ALA A 258 -10.49 9.94 -15.74
C ALA A 258 -9.16 9.42 -16.31
N ALA A 259 -8.09 9.34 -15.52
CA ALA A 259 -6.82 8.79 -15.97
C ALA A 259 -6.90 7.30 -16.40
N ASN A 260 -7.72 6.49 -15.71
CA ASN A 260 -7.96 5.10 -16.09
C ASN A 260 -8.83 5.01 -17.36
N GLU A 261 -9.90 5.81 -17.42
CA GLU A 261 -10.81 5.85 -18.59
C GLU A 261 -10.08 6.36 -19.84
N HIS A 262 -9.22 7.36 -19.70
CA HIS A 262 -8.33 7.86 -20.75
C HIS A 262 -7.31 6.81 -21.19
N ALA A 263 -6.75 6.02 -20.25
CA ALA A 263 -5.83 4.94 -20.58
C ALA A 263 -6.54 3.82 -21.36
N GLU A 264 -7.75 3.43 -20.95
CA GLU A 264 -8.60 2.48 -21.68
C GLU A 264 -8.98 3.00 -23.07
N PHE A 265 -9.37 4.28 -23.15
CA PHE A 265 -9.65 4.95 -24.42
C PHE A 265 -8.44 4.89 -25.36
N VAL A 266 -7.25 5.28 -24.88
CA VAL A 266 -6.03 5.24 -25.70
C VAL A 266 -5.63 3.81 -26.05
N ALA A 267 -5.74 2.84 -25.13
CA ALA A 267 -5.51 1.43 -25.43
C ALA A 267 -6.42 0.93 -26.56
N ASN A 268 -7.70 1.32 -26.57
CA ASN A 268 -8.63 1.00 -27.65
C ASN A 268 -8.24 1.65 -29.00
N LEU A 269 -7.74 2.89 -29.00
CA LEU A 269 -7.16 3.48 -30.22
C LEU A 269 -5.97 2.68 -30.73
N GLU A 270 -5.14 2.17 -29.81
CA GLU A 270 -3.96 1.39 -30.11
C GLU A 270 -4.28 -0.03 -30.59
N PHE A 271 -5.31 -0.70 -30.05
CA PHE A 271 -5.87 -1.95 -30.58
C PHE A 271 -6.30 -1.79 -32.04
N ILE A 272 -7.04 -0.71 -32.36
CA ILE A 272 -7.40 -0.40 -33.75
C ILE A 272 -6.15 -0.24 -34.62
N LYS A 273 -5.13 0.52 -34.18
CA LYS A 273 -3.87 0.67 -34.95
C LYS A 273 -3.17 -0.68 -35.16
N GLY A 274 -3.24 -1.59 -34.19
CA GLY A 274 -2.77 -2.97 -34.27
C GLY A 274 -3.43 -3.77 -35.39
N HIS A 275 -4.76 -3.87 -35.37
CA HIS A 275 -5.51 -4.57 -36.42
C HIS A 275 -5.27 -3.95 -37.80
N LEU A 276 -5.26 -2.62 -37.92
CA LEU A 276 -5.02 -1.94 -39.20
C LEU A 276 -3.63 -2.25 -39.77
N ALA A 277 -2.61 -2.39 -38.91
CA ALA A 277 -1.29 -2.83 -39.33
C ALA A 277 -1.32 -4.27 -39.87
N GLN A 278 -2.07 -5.18 -39.24
CA GLN A 278 -2.25 -6.55 -39.72
C GLN A 278 -3.07 -6.62 -41.01
N ALA A 279 -4.10 -5.78 -41.17
CA ALA A 279 -4.86 -5.69 -42.41
C ALA A 279 -3.95 -5.32 -43.60
N VAL A 280 -3.04 -4.37 -43.40
CA VAL A 280 -2.01 -4.00 -44.39
C VAL A 280 -1.05 -5.16 -44.66
N ALA A 281 -0.50 -5.79 -43.62
CA ALA A 281 0.47 -6.88 -43.75
C ALA A 281 -0.14 -8.08 -44.50
N ASN A 282 -1.36 -8.47 -44.15
CA ASN A 282 -2.08 -9.56 -44.81
C ASN A 282 -2.42 -9.21 -46.27
N LYS A 283 -2.79 -7.96 -46.56
CA LYS A 283 -3.02 -7.51 -47.93
C LYS A 283 -1.73 -7.55 -48.76
N GLN A 284 -0.58 -7.22 -48.17
CA GLN A 284 0.74 -7.33 -48.80
C GLN A 284 1.14 -8.78 -49.06
N ALA A 285 0.82 -9.68 -48.13
CA ALA A 285 1.07 -11.12 -48.25
C ALA A 285 0.12 -11.84 -49.23
N GLY A 286 -0.97 -11.19 -49.65
CA GLY A 286 -2.00 -11.78 -50.51
C GLY A 286 -3.09 -12.54 -49.76
N SER A 287 -3.04 -12.56 -48.42
CA SER A 287 -4.01 -13.19 -47.52
C SER A 287 -5.26 -12.32 -47.39
N THR A 288 -6.13 -12.34 -48.42
CA THR A 288 -7.28 -11.43 -48.48
C THR A 288 -8.30 -11.68 -47.36
N GLU A 289 -8.51 -12.93 -46.95
CA GLU A 289 -9.45 -13.28 -45.87
C GLU A 289 -9.00 -12.71 -44.52
N LEU A 290 -7.73 -12.90 -44.16
CA LEU A 290 -7.14 -12.31 -42.95
C LEU A 290 -7.14 -10.78 -43.01
N ALA A 291 -6.85 -10.20 -44.18
CA ALA A 291 -6.93 -8.74 -44.34
C ALA A 291 -8.35 -8.21 -44.11
N VAL A 292 -9.38 -8.95 -44.52
CA VAL A 292 -10.79 -8.59 -44.28
C VAL A 292 -11.13 -8.68 -42.80
N ALA A 293 -10.73 -9.76 -42.10
CA ALA A 293 -10.97 -9.92 -40.66
C ALA A 293 -10.39 -8.73 -39.87
N HIS A 294 -9.09 -8.47 -40.04
CA HIS A 294 -8.40 -7.37 -39.36
C HIS A 294 -8.91 -5.97 -39.74
N ALA A 295 -9.46 -5.78 -40.94
CA ALA A 295 -10.11 -4.52 -41.28
C ALA A 295 -11.50 -4.37 -40.64
N GLY A 296 -12.13 -5.49 -40.25
CA GLY A 296 -13.44 -5.57 -39.61
C GLY A 296 -13.39 -5.37 -38.10
N HIS A 297 -12.45 -6.00 -37.39
CA HIS A 297 -12.35 -5.94 -35.92
C HIS A 297 -12.45 -4.51 -35.35
N PRO A 298 -11.74 -3.50 -35.91
CA PRO A 298 -11.89 -2.12 -35.44
C PRO A 298 -13.31 -1.58 -35.33
N ILE A 299 -14.18 -1.86 -36.32
CA ILE A 299 -15.55 -1.33 -36.34
C ILE A 299 -16.55 -2.27 -35.65
N GLU A 300 -16.26 -3.57 -35.63
CA GLU A 300 -17.16 -4.59 -35.08
C GLU A 300 -17.00 -4.75 -33.56
N GLU A 301 -15.80 -4.56 -33.02
CA GLU A 301 -15.46 -4.90 -31.64
C GLU A 301 -15.01 -3.67 -30.83
N VAL A 302 -14.16 -2.82 -31.40
CA VAL A 302 -13.48 -1.76 -30.63
C VAL A 302 -14.18 -0.39 -30.73
N TYR A 303 -14.76 -0.04 -31.88
CA TYR A 303 -15.26 1.32 -32.13
C TYR A 303 -16.31 1.80 -31.11
N ALA A 304 -17.18 0.88 -30.66
CA ALA A 304 -18.23 1.22 -29.71
C ALA A 304 -17.67 1.69 -28.34
N LEU A 305 -16.44 1.28 -28.00
CA LEU A 305 -15.75 1.65 -26.76
C LEU A 305 -15.15 3.06 -26.84
N ILE A 306 -14.78 3.53 -28.03
CA ILE A 306 -14.16 4.87 -28.23
C ILE A 306 -15.17 5.92 -28.71
N GLU A 307 -16.32 5.50 -29.23
CA GLU A 307 -17.32 6.41 -29.81
C GLU A 307 -17.84 7.49 -28.82
N PRO A 308 -18.15 7.17 -27.55
CA PRO A 308 -18.63 8.17 -26.59
C PRO A 308 -17.65 9.35 -26.43
N GLU A 309 -16.40 9.05 -26.10
CA GLU A 309 -15.34 10.04 -25.85
C GLU A 309 -15.08 10.94 -27.06
N ILE A 310 -14.94 10.36 -28.26
CA ILE A 310 -14.69 11.14 -29.47
C ILE A 310 -15.92 11.96 -29.84
N SER A 311 -17.14 11.45 -29.61
CA SER A 311 -18.36 12.18 -29.93
C SER A 311 -18.54 13.42 -29.06
N GLU A 312 -18.19 13.32 -27.78
CA GLU A 312 -18.23 14.41 -26.81
C GLU A 312 -17.23 15.52 -27.17
N HIS A 313 -15.97 15.14 -27.44
CA HIS A 313 -14.89 16.09 -27.69
C HIS A 313 -14.86 16.61 -29.14
N ASN A 314 -15.18 15.75 -30.12
CA ASN A 314 -15.08 16.08 -31.55
C ASN A 314 -16.04 15.22 -32.42
N SER A 315 -17.34 15.48 -32.34
CA SER A 315 -18.39 14.77 -33.12
C SER A 315 -18.15 14.70 -34.64
N SER A 316 -17.46 15.69 -35.23
CA SER A 316 -17.09 15.71 -36.65
C SER A 316 -16.02 14.67 -36.96
N LEU A 317 -14.99 14.59 -36.12
CA LEU A 317 -13.95 13.55 -36.19
C LEU A 317 -14.54 12.16 -35.98
N ASN A 318 -15.40 12.00 -34.97
CA ASN A 318 -16.13 10.75 -34.72
C ASN A 318 -16.82 10.25 -35.99
N THR A 319 -17.62 11.10 -36.64
CA THR A 319 -18.33 10.73 -37.87
C THR A 319 -17.39 10.30 -39.00
N LYS A 320 -16.29 11.04 -39.20
CA LYS A 320 -15.30 10.73 -40.25
C LYS A 320 -14.55 9.43 -39.97
N LEU A 321 -14.14 9.21 -38.73
CA LEU A 321 -13.41 8.01 -38.32
C LEU A 321 -14.29 6.77 -38.51
N LYS A 322 -15.56 6.81 -38.06
CA LYS A 322 -16.54 5.74 -38.27
C LYS A 322 -16.69 5.40 -39.75
N GLU A 323 -16.86 6.43 -40.59
CA GLU A 323 -17.02 6.26 -42.03
C GLU A 323 -15.76 5.68 -42.67
N ALA A 324 -14.57 6.14 -42.28
CA ALA A 324 -13.30 5.66 -42.80
C ALA A 324 -13.05 4.18 -42.46
N LEU A 325 -13.26 3.79 -41.20
CA LEU A 325 -13.15 2.40 -40.73
C LEU A 325 -14.16 1.50 -41.46
N THR A 326 -15.43 1.92 -41.52
CA THR A 326 -16.50 1.18 -42.23
C THR A 326 -16.17 1.01 -43.72
N ASN A 327 -15.64 2.05 -44.37
CA ASN A 327 -15.28 2.01 -45.77
C ASN A 327 -14.10 1.05 -46.02
N LEU A 328 -13.09 1.07 -45.14
CA LEU A 328 -11.96 0.15 -45.24
C LEU A 328 -12.44 -1.30 -45.10
N ALA A 329 -13.18 -1.63 -44.03
CA ALA A 329 -13.74 -2.96 -43.77
C ALA A 329 -14.51 -3.51 -44.98
N ASN A 330 -15.42 -2.70 -45.55
CA ASN A 330 -16.25 -3.13 -46.67
C ASN A 330 -15.49 -3.29 -47.99
N GLN A 331 -14.45 -2.47 -48.24
CA GLN A 331 -13.83 -2.36 -49.57
C GLN A 331 -12.50 -3.10 -49.69
N ILE A 332 -11.85 -3.45 -48.58
CA ILE A 332 -10.47 -3.97 -48.56
C ILE A 332 -10.23 -5.14 -49.50
N HIS A 333 -11.21 -6.02 -49.68
CA HIS A 333 -11.13 -7.16 -50.60
C HIS A 333 -10.80 -6.75 -52.05
N SER A 334 -11.30 -5.59 -52.51
CA SER A 334 -11.16 -5.08 -53.88
C SER A 334 -10.03 -4.07 -54.06
N LEU A 335 -9.54 -3.48 -52.96
CA LEU A 335 -8.52 -2.45 -52.99
C LEU A 335 -7.13 -3.00 -53.36
N SER A 336 -6.28 -2.14 -53.92
CA SER A 336 -4.86 -2.45 -54.08
C SER A 336 -4.12 -2.26 -52.75
N THR A 337 -2.98 -2.92 -52.57
CA THR A 337 -2.14 -2.76 -51.37
C THR A 337 -1.79 -1.31 -51.07
N SER A 338 -1.46 -0.52 -52.10
CA SER A 338 -1.16 0.91 -51.95
C SER A 338 -2.38 1.73 -51.53
N ALA A 339 -3.58 1.38 -52.01
CA ALA A 339 -4.81 2.05 -51.60
C ALA A 339 -5.14 1.76 -50.13
N VAL A 340 -5.00 0.49 -49.70
CA VAL A 340 -5.17 0.10 -48.29
C VAL A 340 -4.21 0.86 -47.39
N GLN A 341 -2.93 0.93 -47.75
CA GLN A 341 -1.92 1.68 -46.98
C GLN A 341 -2.29 3.15 -46.83
N THR A 342 -2.76 3.80 -47.90
CA THR A 342 -3.19 5.21 -47.85
C THR A 342 -4.36 5.40 -46.90
N MET A 343 -5.39 4.54 -46.97
CA MET A 343 -6.56 4.62 -46.09
C MET A 343 -6.16 4.39 -44.63
N VAL A 344 -5.32 3.40 -44.35
CA VAL A 344 -4.83 3.13 -42.98
C VAL A 344 -4.00 4.30 -42.44
N THR A 345 -3.16 4.92 -43.25
CA THR A 345 -2.42 6.13 -42.83
C THR A 345 -3.38 7.28 -42.49
N GLU A 346 -4.45 7.46 -43.27
CA GLU A 346 -5.46 8.49 -43.00
C GLU A 346 -6.22 8.21 -41.70
N ILE A 347 -6.65 6.95 -41.51
CA ILE A 347 -7.33 6.50 -40.28
C ILE A 347 -6.43 6.66 -39.05
N ASN A 348 -5.16 6.27 -39.14
CA ASN A 348 -4.22 6.46 -38.04
C ASN A 348 -4.04 7.93 -37.67
N GLY A 349 -4.03 8.84 -38.65
CA GLY A 349 -4.03 10.28 -38.38
C GLY A 349 -5.28 10.76 -37.65
N MET A 350 -6.45 10.20 -37.96
CA MET A 350 -7.69 10.49 -37.23
C MET A 350 -7.69 9.92 -35.80
N LEU A 351 -7.12 8.73 -35.60
CA LEU A 351 -6.94 8.14 -34.27
C LEU A 351 -5.96 8.95 -33.42
N ASP A 352 -4.87 9.44 -34.01
CA ASP A 352 -3.94 10.36 -33.33
C ASP A 352 -4.64 11.68 -32.96
N GLU A 353 -5.44 12.26 -33.86
CA GLU A 353 -6.24 13.46 -33.59
C GLU A 353 -7.24 13.21 -32.45
N ALA A 354 -7.89 12.05 -32.42
CA ALA A 354 -8.82 11.64 -31.37
C ALA A 354 -8.11 11.56 -30.00
N GLY A 355 -6.96 10.87 -29.95
CA GLY A 355 -6.13 10.80 -28.74
C GLY A 355 -5.70 12.18 -28.24
N THR A 356 -5.40 13.12 -29.15
CA THR A 356 -5.05 14.50 -28.74
C THR A 356 -6.24 15.38 -28.35
N SER A 357 -7.46 14.99 -28.73
CA SER A 357 -8.68 15.77 -28.45
C SER A 357 -9.32 15.38 -27.12
N VAL A 358 -9.14 14.13 -26.69
CA VAL A 358 -9.72 13.58 -25.44
C VAL A 358 -8.72 13.71 -24.28
N VAL A 359 -7.48 13.27 -24.48
CA VAL A 359 -6.48 13.26 -23.41
C VAL A 359 -5.67 14.54 -23.42
N SER A 360 -5.24 15.08 -22.29
CA SER A 360 -4.42 16.31 -22.24
C SER A 360 -2.97 16.09 -22.69
N GLU A 361 -2.23 17.16 -23.04
CA GLU A 361 -0.79 17.04 -23.35
C GLU A 361 0.05 16.65 -22.12
N ALA A 362 -0.34 17.10 -20.92
CA ALA A 362 0.36 16.76 -19.69
C ALA A 362 0.26 15.25 -19.43
N GLU A 363 -0.95 14.71 -19.51
CA GLU A 363 -1.25 13.29 -19.26
C GLU A 363 -0.62 12.37 -20.31
N ARG A 364 -0.73 12.69 -21.61
CA ARG A 364 -0.02 11.91 -22.65
C ARG A 364 1.50 11.87 -22.47
N ASN A 365 2.07 12.88 -21.83
CA ASN A 365 3.50 12.95 -21.54
C ASN A 365 3.87 12.29 -20.20
N ASP A 366 2.91 11.89 -19.38
CA ASP A 366 3.16 11.17 -18.14
C ASP A 366 3.58 9.72 -18.44
N PRO A 367 4.78 9.29 -18.04
CA PRO A 367 5.19 7.90 -18.21
C PRO A 367 4.30 6.89 -17.46
N LYS A 368 3.63 7.26 -16.36
CA LYS A 368 2.69 6.40 -15.63
C LYS A 368 1.44 6.11 -16.45
N PHE A 369 0.83 7.15 -17.03
CA PHE A 369 -0.28 7.02 -17.96
C PHE A 369 0.06 6.08 -19.13
N ASN A 370 1.23 6.28 -19.75
CA ASN A 370 1.69 5.41 -20.84
C ASN A 370 1.92 3.96 -20.38
N ALA A 371 2.36 3.73 -19.14
CA ALA A 371 2.50 2.39 -18.58
C ALA A 371 1.14 1.70 -18.44
N MET A 372 0.09 2.40 -17.98
CA MET A 372 -1.27 1.85 -17.90
C MET A 372 -1.78 1.39 -19.27
N VAL A 373 -1.55 2.19 -20.32
CA VAL A 373 -1.89 1.80 -21.71
C VAL A 373 -1.11 0.54 -22.14
N ILE A 374 0.18 0.45 -21.78
CA ILE A 374 1.01 -0.74 -22.06
C ILE A 374 0.45 -1.98 -21.37
N LEU A 375 0.06 -1.88 -20.09
CA LEU A 375 -0.48 -2.99 -19.32
C LEU A 375 -1.78 -3.53 -19.92
N LEU A 376 -2.70 -2.65 -20.31
CA LEU A 376 -3.94 -3.03 -20.99
C LEU A 376 -3.67 -3.75 -22.31
N LEU A 377 -2.74 -3.24 -23.13
CA LEU A 377 -2.36 -3.88 -24.40
C LEU A 377 -1.75 -5.27 -24.18
N LEU A 378 -0.88 -5.42 -23.18
CA LEU A 378 -0.23 -6.69 -22.87
C LEU A 378 -1.19 -7.72 -22.27
N ALA A 379 -2.11 -7.30 -21.40
CA ALA A 379 -3.13 -8.15 -20.81
C ALA A 379 -4.03 -8.76 -21.90
N THR A 380 -4.55 -7.92 -22.81
CA THR A 380 -5.34 -8.40 -23.96
C THR A 380 -4.49 -9.29 -24.85
N ALA A 381 -3.26 -8.89 -25.19
CA ALA A 381 -2.38 -9.69 -26.04
C ALA A 381 -2.08 -11.09 -25.47
N GLN A 382 -2.01 -11.23 -24.15
CA GLN A 382 -1.85 -12.50 -23.46
C GLN A 382 -3.06 -13.41 -23.69
N VAL A 383 -4.27 -12.89 -23.49
CA VAL A 383 -5.53 -13.62 -23.72
C VAL A 383 -5.61 -14.09 -25.18
N GLU A 384 -5.35 -13.18 -26.12
CA GLU A 384 -5.35 -13.53 -27.56
C GLU A 384 -4.32 -14.63 -27.89
N TYR A 385 -3.16 -14.63 -27.24
CA TYR A 385 -2.16 -15.68 -27.46
C TYR A 385 -2.59 -17.04 -26.91
N GLU A 386 -3.27 -17.05 -25.77
CA GLU A 386 -3.81 -18.25 -25.14
C GLU A 386 -4.83 -18.94 -26.06
N GLU A 387 -5.74 -18.16 -26.63
CA GLU A 387 -6.75 -18.65 -27.58
C GLU A 387 -6.11 -19.11 -28.90
N ALA A 388 -5.03 -18.45 -29.32
CA ALA A 388 -4.37 -18.68 -30.59
C ALA A 388 -3.52 -19.95 -30.70
N VAL A 389 -2.87 -20.38 -29.61
CA VAL A 389 -1.80 -21.39 -29.65
C VAL A 389 -2.09 -22.56 -28.71
N GLU A 390 -2.33 -23.74 -29.30
CA GLU A 390 -2.50 -24.99 -28.55
C GLU A 390 -1.34 -25.95 -28.85
N ASN A 391 -0.67 -26.46 -27.82
CA ASN A 391 0.45 -27.43 -27.95
C ASN A 391 1.58 -26.99 -28.91
N GLY A 392 1.82 -25.68 -29.04
CA GLY A 392 2.84 -25.10 -29.94
C GLY A 392 2.43 -25.05 -31.42
N GLU A 393 1.15 -25.28 -31.73
CA GLU A 393 0.56 -25.07 -33.04
C GLU A 393 -0.40 -23.88 -33.01
N ILE A 394 -0.42 -23.07 -34.06
CA ILE A 394 -1.38 -21.96 -34.19
C ILE A 394 -2.72 -22.58 -34.63
N VAL A 395 -3.71 -22.54 -33.73
CA VAL A 395 -5.07 -23.03 -33.97
C VAL A 395 -6.01 -21.93 -34.43
N GLU A 396 -5.82 -20.69 -33.94
CA GLU A 396 -6.54 -19.50 -34.39
C GLU A 396 -5.55 -18.44 -34.91
N MET A 397 -5.44 -18.34 -36.24
CA MET A 397 -4.47 -17.43 -36.90
C MET A 397 -4.82 -15.95 -36.73
N ILE A 398 -6.10 -15.64 -36.54
CA ILE A 398 -6.57 -14.25 -36.35
C ILE A 398 -6.12 -13.76 -34.98
N GLU A 399 -6.44 -14.50 -33.91
CA GLU A 399 -6.02 -14.15 -32.53
C GLU A 399 -4.49 -14.14 -32.37
N TYR A 400 -3.78 -15.05 -33.06
CA TYR A 400 -2.32 -15.01 -33.11
C TYR A 400 -1.80 -13.67 -33.67
N GLN A 401 -2.45 -13.17 -34.74
CA GLN A 401 -2.07 -11.91 -35.38
C GLN A 401 -2.47 -10.70 -34.53
N ASP A 402 -3.57 -10.78 -33.79
CA ASP A 402 -4.00 -9.72 -32.86
C ASP A 402 -3.05 -9.62 -31.67
N SER A 403 -2.76 -10.74 -30.99
CA SER A 403 -1.75 -10.80 -29.93
C SER A 403 -0.41 -10.16 -30.37
N THR A 404 0.15 -10.60 -31.50
CA THR A 404 1.43 -10.08 -31.98
C THR A 404 1.37 -8.62 -32.42
N ALA A 405 0.22 -8.12 -32.87
CA ALA A 405 0.03 -6.71 -33.19
C ALA A 405 -0.02 -5.86 -31.92
N PHE A 406 -0.71 -6.32 -30.87
CA PHE A 406 -0.86 -5.60 -29.61
C PHE A 406 0.46 -5.55 -28.83
N ILE A 407 1.26 -6.63 -28.84
CA ILE A 407 2.65 -6.62 -28.35
C ILE A 407 3.48 -5.56 -29.08
N ALA A 408 3.34 -5.45 -30.40
CA ALA A 408 4.08 -4.45 -31.16
C ALA A 408 3.64 -3.02 -30.85
N ARG A 409 2.34 -2.78 -30.58
CA ARG A 409 1.83 -1.48 -30.14
C ARG A 409 2.34 -1.12 -28.75
N SER A 410 2.28 -2.04 -27.80
CA SER A 410 2.77 -1.82 -26.44
C SER A 410 4.27 -1.52 -26.43
N GLN A 411 5.06 -2.22 -27.25
CA GLN A 411 6.49 -1.96 -27.40
C GLN A 411 6.80 -0.56 -27.96
N ILE A 412 6.00 -0.06 -28.91
CA ILE A 412 6.16 1.31 -29.44
C ILE A 412 5.99 2.35 -28.33
N ILE A 413 4.98 2.18 -27.47
CA ILE A 413 4.71 3.09 -26.35
C ILE A 413 5.83 2.95 -25.30
N SER A 414 6.25 1.72 -25.00
CA SER A 414 7.38 1.41 -24.11
C SER A 414 8.66 2.14 -24.54
N ASP A 415 9.01 2.07 -25.82
CA ASP A 415 10.19 2.75 -26.38
C ASP A 415 10.09 4.29 -26.25
N SER A 416 8.88 4.85 -26.29
CA SER A 416 8.65 6.30 -26.14
C SER A 416 8.90 6.82 -24.72
N ILE A 417 8.69 5.97 -23.71
CA ILE A 417 8.90 6.31 -22.30
C ILE A 417 10.21 5.76 -21.74
N LYS A 418 10.99 5.01 -22.54
CA LYS A 418 12.26 4.41 -22.13
C LYS A 418 13.21 5.37 -21.41
N SER A 419 13.35 6.60 -21.89
CA SER A 419 14.26 7.59 -21.28
C SER A 419 13.74 8.19 -19.98
N LYS A 420 12.51 7.88 -19.58
CA LYS A 420 11.82 8.39 -18.39
C LYS A 420 11.83 7.41 -17.22
N ILE A 421 12.36 6.19 -17.41
CA ILE A 421 12.46 5.15 -16.39
C ILE A 421 13.94 4.81 -16.07
N PRO A 422 14.24 4.15 -14.93
CA PRO A 422 15.62 3.78 -14.59
C PRO A 422 16.31 2.94 -15.67
N ALA A 423 17.55 3.28 -16.01
CA ALA A 423 18.24 2.70 -17.18
C ALA A 423 18.33 1.15 -17.16
N HIS A 424 18.62 0.55 -16.01
CA HIS A 424 18.65 -0.92 -15.86
C HIS A 424 17.30 -1.59 -16.14
N LYS A 425 16.22 -1.13 -15.50
CA LYS A 425 14.83 -1.56 -15.74
C LYS A 425 14.42 -1.36 -17.21
N ALA A 426 14.84 -0.25 -17.82
CA ALA A 426 14.62 0.00 -19.24
C ALA A 426 15.34 -1.00 -20.17
N GLU A 427 16.54 -1.44 -19.81
CA GLU A 427 17.29 -2.46 -20.54
C GLU A 427 16.64 -3.84 -20.39
N GLU A 428 16.20 -4.16 -19.17
CA GLU A 428 15.47 -5.38 -18.84
C GLU A 428 14.15 -5.52 -19.60
N ILE A 429 13.27 -4.51 -19.54
CA ILE A 429 12.01 -4.48 -20.28
C ILE A 429 12.24 -4.72 -21.78
N GLN A 430 13.28 -4.10 -22.35
CA GLN A 430 13.61 -4.30 -23.77
C GLN A 430 14.05 -5.73 -24.10
N GLU A 431 14.76 -6.39 -23.19
CA GLU A 431 15.13 -7.78 -23.35
C GLU A 431 13.92 -8.71 -23.25
N PHE A 432 12.99 -8.44 -22.32
CA PHE A 432 11.73 -9.18 -22.23
C PHE A 432 10.89 -9.01 -23.49
N TYR A 433 10.76 -7.80 -24.04
CA TYR A 433 10.10 -7.61 -25.34
C TYR A 433 10.80 -8.38 -26.46
N ALA A 434 12.14 -8.38 -26.49
CA ALA A 434 12.89 -9.13 -27.51
C ALA A 434 12.66 -10.65 -27.36
N GLU A 435 12.58 -11.15 -26.14
CA GLU A 435 12.26 -12.54 -25.84
C GLU A 435 10.81 -12.89 -26.20
N LEU A 436 9.85 -12.07 -25.80
CA LEU A 436 8.43 -12.23 -26.09
C LEU A 436 8.20 -12.31 -27.61
N ASN A 437 8.80 -11.40 -28.36
CA ASN A 437 8.78 -11.42 -29.83
C ASN A 437 9.43 -12.69 -30.41
N SER A 438 10.49 -13.22 -29.79
CA SER A 438 11.13 -14.45 -30.23
C SER A 438 10.26 -15.68 -29.96
N LEU A 439 9.66 -15.76 -28.76
CA LEU A 439 8.83 -16.88 -28.32
C LEU A 439 7.55 -16.96 -29.15
N THR A 440 6.83 -15.85 -29.28
CA THR A 440 5.61 -15.76 -30.10
C THR A 440 5.88 -16.20 -31.53
N LYS A 441 6.93 -15.69 -32.17
CA LYS A 441 7.36 -16.09 -33.53
C LYS A 441 7.74 -17.56 -33.67
N SER A 442 8.13 -18.21 -32.59
CA SER A 442 8.46 -19.64 -32.57
C SER A 442 7.26 -20.53 -32.20
N ASN A 443 6.08 -19.94 -32.00
CA ASN A 443 4.87 -20.60 -31.51
C ASN A 443 5.15 -21.35 -30.19
N ALA A 444 5.85 -20.69 -29.27
CA ALA A 444 6.12 -21.26 -27.95
C ALA A 444 4.79 -21.56 -27.22
N SER A 445 4.84 -22.45 -26.22
CA SER A 445 3.65 -22.73 -25.42
C SER A 445 3.19 -21.49 -24.64
N PHE A 446 1.88 -21.38 -24.39
CA PHE A 446 1.30 -20.28 -23.62
C PHE A 446 2.03 -20.05 -22.29
N GLU A 447 2.34 -21.09 -21.52
CA GLU A 447 3.08 -20.99 -20.26
C GLU A 447 4.42 -20.24 -20.37
N GLN A 448 5.16 -20.47 -21.47
CA GLN A 448 6.44 -19.80 -21.71
C GLN A 448 6.23 -18.32 -22.05
N VAL A 449 5.16 -18.00 -22.77
CA VAL A 449 4.83 -16.65 -23.20
C VAL A 449 4.23 -15.84 -22.03
N LYS A 450 3.30 -16.43 -21.26
CA LYS A 450 2.70 -15.89 -20.04
C LYS A 450 3.77 -15.45 -19.03
N THR A 451 4.82 -16.26 -18.85
CA THR A 451 5.94 -15.91 -17.97
C THR A 451 6.60 -14.58 -18.37
N VAL A 452 6.81 -14.36 -19.67
CA VAL A 452 7.48 -13.14 -20.16
C VAL A 452 6.52 -11.94 -20.19
N PHE A 453 5.23 -12.15 -20.46
CA PHE A 453 4.21 -11.12 -20.24
C PHE A 453 4.22 -10.64 -18.79
N GLY A 454 4.16 -11.57 -17.84
CA GLY A 454 4.21 -11.28 -16.41
C GLY A 454 5.42 -10.45 -16.00
N GLY A 455 6.62 -10.77 -16.52
CA GLY A 455 7.83 -9.98 -16.24
C GLY A 455 7.76 -8.54 -16.76
N ILE A 456 7.21 -8.31 -17.96
CA ILE A 456 7.04 -6.93 -18.46
C ILE A 456 6.01 -6.17 -17.62
N ILE A 457 4.90 -6.83 -17.28
CA ILE A 457 3.83 -6.25 -16.47
C ILE A 457 4.37 -5.86 -15.08
N HIS A 458 5.04 -6.80 -14.41
CA HIS A 458 5.60 -6.61 -13.08
C HIS A 458 6.62 -5.47 -13.04
N GLU A 459 7.49 -5.37 -14.03
CA GLU A 459 8.43 -4.25 -14.16
C GLU A 459 7.72 -2.89 -14.23
N TYR A 460 6.65 -2.78 -15.02
CA TYR A 460 5.87 -1.54 -15.09
C TYR A 460 5.10 -1.25 -13.80
N GLU A 461 4.54 -2.28 -13.17
CA GLU A 461 3.87 -2.17 -11.87
C GLU A 461 4.84 -1.71 -10.77
N GLU A 462 6.05 -2.26 -10.72
CA GLU A 462 7.09 -1.88 -9.76
C GLU A 462 7.55 -0.43 -9.99
N ILE A 463 7.82 -0.03 -11.23
CA ILE A 463 8.35 1.30 -11.58
C ILE A 463 7.33 2.42 -11.34
N PHE A 464 6.03 2.14 -11.40
CA PHE A 464 4.98 3.16 -11.34
C PHE A 464 3.99 2.98 -10.18
N GLY A 465 4.25 2.00 -9.29
CA GLY A 465 3.38 1.69 -8.16
C GLY A 465 1.95 1.36 -8.58
N LEU A 466 1.77 0.69 -9.72
CA LEU A 466 0.46 0.24 -10.18
C LEU A 466 0.14 -1.05 -9.42
N GLU A 467 -0.91 -1.06 -8.59
CA GLU A 467 -1.29 -2.27 -7.85
C GLU A 467 -1.66 -3.37 -8.86
N ALA A 468 -1.04 -4.55 -8.71
CA ALA A 468 -1.36 -5.71 -9.52
C ALA A 468 -2.85 -6.02 -9.38
N MET A 469 -3.54 -6.21 -10.50
CA MET A 469 -4.75 -7.03 -10.50
C MET A 469 -4.28 -8.46 -10.19
N GLU A 470 -4.14 -8.79 -8.91
CA GLU A 470 -3.73 -10.13 -8.49
C GLU A 470 -4.74 -11.15 -9.07
N GLU A 471 -4.32 -11.89 -10.09
CA GLU A 471 -4.88 -13.22 -10.31
C GLU A 471 -4.42 -14.08 -9.14
N GLU A 472 -5.27 -14.19 -8.10
CA GLU A 472 -5.14 -15.24 -7.11
C GLU A 472 -5.17 -16.61 -7.81
N GLU A 473 -4.01 -17.21 -8.06
CA GLU A 473 -3.91 -18.64 -8.33
C GLU A 473 -4.36 -19.40 -7.06
N PRO A 474 -5.42 -20.23 -7.13
CA PRO A 474 -5.97 -20.89 -5.95
C PRO A 474 -5.10 -22.11 -5.60
N GLY A 475 -4.14 -21.93 -4.68
CA GLY A 475 -3.29 -23.06 -4.26
C GLY A 475 -2.43 -22.82 -3.03
N GLU A 476 -2.88 -23.38 -1.90
CA GLU A 476 -2.16 -23.57 -0.63
C GLU A 476 -1.98 -22.34 0.27
N HIS A 477 -2.99 -22.15 1.14
CA HIS A 477 -2.87 -21.38 2.37
C HIS A 477 -1.79 -21.98 3.29
N GLU A 478 -0.57 -21.46 3.22
CA GLU A 478 0.38 -21.49 4.35
C GLU A 478 0.62 -20.07 4.89
N ASN A 479 0.12 -19.88 6.11
CA ASN A 479 0.49 -18.93 7.16
C ASN A 479 1.30 -17.68 6.77
N SER A 480 0.69 -16.52 7.01
CA SER A 480 1.24 -15.15 6.96
C SER A 480 2.77 -15.09 7.19
N SER A 481 3.48 -14.94 6.08
CA SER A 481 4.93 -14.93 5.99
C SER A 481 5.35 -13.53 5.53
N THR A 482 6.17 -12.84 6.34
CA THR A 482 6.68 -11.49 6.02
C THR A 482 7.33 -11.47 4.63
N THR A 483 7.33 -10.33 3.92
CA THR A 483 7.92 -10.19 2.57
C THR A 483 9.34 -10.78 2.47
N THR A 484 10.15 -10.56 3.51
CA THR A 484 11.50 -11.15 3.64
C THR A 484 11.51 -12.69 3.65
N THR A 485 10.50 -13.32 4.26
CA THR A 485 10.37 -14.78 4.30
C THR A 485 9.88 -15.33 2.94
N LYS A 486 9.09 -14.56 2.18
CA LYS A 486 8.76 -14.87 0.77
C LYS A 486 10.01 -14.82 -0.13
N SER A 487 10.82 -13.76 -0.04
CA SER A 487 12.07 -13.60 -0.79
C SER A 487 13.10 -14.72 -0.53
N LEU A 488 13.22 -15.17 0.72
CA LEU A 488 14.04 -16.34 1.05
C LEU A 488 13.48 -17.63 0.41
N GLY A 489 12.16 -17.79 0.37
CA GLY A 489 11.47 -18.87 -0.34
C GLY A 489 11.76 -18.88 -1.84
N TYR A 490 11.68 -17.72 -2.50
CA TYR A 490 12.06 -17.58 -3.91
C TYR A 490 13.53 -17.96 -4.15
N ILE A 491 14.47 -17.50 -3.31
CA ILE A 491 15.88 -17.88 -3.44
C ILE A 491 16.09 -19.39 -3.30
N GLU A 492 15.37 -20.06 -2.39
CA GLU A 492 15.42 -21.52 -2.29
C GLU A 492 14.85 -22.21 -3.54
N ASN A 493 13.78 -21.67 -4.12
CA ASN A 493 13.20 -22.21 -5.34
C ASN A 493 14.13 -22.05 -6.55
N ILE A 494 14.80 -20.90 -6.69
CA ILE A 494 15.83 -20.66 -7.70
C ILE A 494 16.88 -21.78 -7.68
N ARG A 495 17.37 -22.17 -6.50
CA ARG A 495 18.38 -23.24 -6.37
C ARG A 495 17.87 -24.58 -6.88
N LYS A 496 16.59 -24.89 -6.61
CA LYS A 496 15.94 -26.12 -7.12
C LYS A 496 15.84 -26.07 -8.63
N ILE A 497 15.44 -24.93 -9.21
CA ILE A 497 15.33 -24.75 -10.66
C ILE A 497 16.71 -24.84 -11.33
N LEU A 498 17.73 -24.17 -10.79
CA LEU A 498 19.12 -24.25 -11.31
C LEU A 498 19.68 -25.68 -11.26
N THR A 499 19.27 -26.49 -10.29
CA THR A 499 19.63 -27.91 -10.23
C THR A 499 18.99 -28.68 -11.39
N LYS A 500 17.67 -28.52 -11.60
CA LYS A 500 16.94 -29.12 -12.74
C LYS A 500 17.53 -28.66 -14.08
N LEU A 501 17.91 -27.40 -14.18
CA LEU A 501 18.55 -26.82 -15.36
C LEU A 501 19.86 -27.55 -15.70
N SER A 502 20.75 -27.74 -14.71
CA SER A 502 22.01 -28.49 -14.92
C SER A 502 21.73 -29.92 -15.40
N GLU A 503 20.72 -30.59 -14.85
CA GLU A 503 20.31 -31.94 -15.27
C GLU A 503 19.81 -31.97 -16.72
N ALA A 504 18.90 -31.06 -17.09
CA ALA A 504 18.39 -30.92 -18.45
C ALA A 504 19.52 -30.61 -19.44
N TYR A 505 20.44 -29.71 -19.07
CA TYR A 505 21.59 -29.35 -19.88
C TYR A 505 22.53 -30.54 -20.13
N ARG A 506 22.82 -31.34 -19.10
CA ARG A 506 23.62 -32.58 -19.22
C ARG A 506 22.96 -33.63 -20.09
N ALA A 507 21.63 -33.68 -20.11
CA ALA A 507 20.87 -34.54 -21.00
C ALA A 507 20.86 -34.05 -22.46
N GLY A 508 21.47 -32.89 -22.74
CA GLY A 508 21.48 -32.24 -24.05
C GLY A 508 20.15 -31.54 -24.38
N ASN A 509 19.26 -31.39 -23.42
CA ASN A 509 17.99 -30.68 -23.58
C ASN A 509 18.18 -29.18 -23.31
N TYR A 510 18.86 -28.50 -24.24
CA TYR A 510 19.21 -27.09 -24.11
C TYR A 510 17.99 -26.15 -24.09
N ALA A 511 16.89 -26.53 -24.76
CA ALA A 511 15.65 -25.74 -24.76
C ALA A 511 15.00 -25.73 -23.38
N GLU A 512 14.91 -26.89 -22.73
CA GLU A 512 14.40 -26.97 -21.35
C GLU A 512 15.34 -26.29 -20.35
N ALA A 513 16.66 -26.38 -20.56
CA ALA A 513 17.61 -25.64 -19.74
C ALA A 513 17.44 -24.12 -19.85
N ASP A 514 17.23 -23.57 -21.06
CA ASP A 514 16.95 -22.14 -21.23
C ASP A 514 15.59 -21.76 -20.60
N ARG A 515 14.55 -22.59 -20.76
CA ARG A 515 13.24 -22.36 -20.12
C ARG A 515 13.36 -22.30 -18.58
N LEU A 516 14.09 -23.24 -17.99
CA LEU A 516 14.35 -23.25 -16.55
C LEU A 516 15.21 -22.04 -16.10
N ALA A 517 16.08 -21.51 -16.97
CA ALA A 517 16.85 -20.31 -16.66
C ALA A 517 15.94 -19.07 -16.57
N VAL A 518 14.98 -18.97 -17.50
CA VAL A 518 13.96 -17.91 -17.54
C VAL A 518 13.05 -18.01 -16.31
N ASP A 519 12.53 -19.20 -16.00
CA ASP A 519 11.69 -19.47 -14.83
C ASP A 519 12.40 -19.14 -13.51
N ALA A 520 13.68 -19.49 -13.40
CA ALA A 520 14.48 -19.13 -12.22
C ALA A 520 14.64 -17.62 -12.04
N TYR A 521 14.53 -16.83 -13.11
CA TYR A 521 14.69 -15.38 -13.04
C TYR A 521 13.34 -14.69 -12.87
N LEU A 522 12.45 -14.77 -13.86
CA LEU A 522 11.17 -14.06 -13.89
C LEU A 522 10.24 -14.51 -12.75
N ASN A 523 9.92 -15.79 -12.68
CA ASN A 523 8.98 -16.28 -11.66
C ASN A 523 9.57 -16.35 -10.24
N ASN A 524 10.81 -15.91 -10.03
CA ASN A 524 11.48 -16.04 -8.73
C ASN A 524 12.41 -14.89 -8.37
N PHE A 525 13.50 -14.66 -9.09
CA PHE A 525 14.50 -13.66 -8.70
C PHE A 525 13.98 -12.23 -8.81
N GLU A 526 13.11 -11.96 -9.78
CA GLU A 526 12.42 -10.67 -9.95
C GLU A 526 11.73 -10.22 -8.64
N PHE A 527 10.98 -11.12 -8.00
CA PHE A 527 10.34 -10.89 -6.70
C PHE A 527 11.30 -10.69 -5.51
N VAL A 528 12.62 -10.86 -5.71
CA VAL A 528 13.67 -10.66 -4.69
C VAL A 528 14.37 -9.31 -4.86
N GLU A 529 14.30 -8.69 -6.04
CA GLU A 529 15.08 -7.49 -6.38
C GLU A 529 14.75 -6.30 -5.48
N GLY A 530 13.46 -5.99 -5.36
CA GLY A 530 12.98 -4.88 -4.54
C GLY A 530 13.41 -5.02 -3.08
N ASP A 531 13.39 -6.23 -2.51
CA ASP A 531 13.83 -6.50 -1.13
C ASP A 531 15.35 -6.33 -0.94
N LEU A 532 16.16 -6.75 -1.92
CA LEU A 532 17.61 -6.55 -1.90
C LEU A 532 17.98 -5.07 -2.03
N GLU A 533 17.29 -4.34 -2.91
CA GLU A 533 17.46 -2.91 -3.08
C GLU A 533 17.08 -2.15 -1.80
N LYS A 534 15.89 -2.41 -1.23
CA LYS A 534 15.42 -1.83 0.05
C LYS A 534 16.39 -2.12 1.19
N SER A 535 17.06 -3.27 1.17
CA SER A 535 18.07 -3.65 2.15
C SER A 535 19.46 -3.02 1.90
N GLY A 536 19.60 -2.12 0.92
CA GLY A 536 20.83 -1.42 0.59
C GLY A 536 21.84 -2.25 -0.22
N ASN A 537 21.41 -3.37 -0.80
CA ASN A 537 22.25 -4.32 -1.54
C ASN A 537 22.05 -4.26 -3.05
N ARG A 538 21.70 -3.08 -3.61
CA ARG A 538 21.49 -2.87 -5.06
C ARG A 538 22.64 -3.39 -5.93
N ALA A 539 23.90 -3.21 -5.52
CA ALA A 539 25.04 -3.71 -6.29
C ALA A 539 25.11 -5.25 -6.35
N LEU A 540 24.66 -5.94 -5.29
CA LEU A 540 24.56 -7.39 -5.27
C LEU A 540 23.38 -7.87 -6.11
N MET A 541 22.23 -7.17 -6.05
CA MET A 541 21.07 -7.44 -6.90
C MET A 541 21.46 -7.39 -8.39
N LEU A 542 22.03 -6.27 -8.86
CA LEU A 542 22.47 -6.10 -10.25
C LEU A 542 23.50 -7.16 -10.69
N GLU A 543 24.35 -7.63 -9.77
CA GLU A 543 25.30 -8.69 -10.07
C GLU A 543 24.60 -10.05 -10.22
N ILE A 544 23.62 -10.37 -9.39
CA ILE A 544 22.85 -11.63 -9.52
C ILE A 544 22.01 -11.60 -10.80
N GLU A 545 21.33 -10.49 -11.06
CA GLU A 545 20.57 -10.19 -12.27
C GLU A 545 21.41 -10.49 -13.52
N GLN A 546 22.59 -9.86 -13.64
CA GLN A 546 23.53 -10.09 -14.75
C GLN A 546 23.93 -11.57 -14.90
N LEU A 547 24.15 -12.28 -13.79
CA LEU A 547 24.56 -13.68 -13.82
C LEU A 547 23.44 -14.61 -14.28
N MET A 548 22.21 -14.36 -13.83
CA MET A 548 21.04 -15.20 -14.07
C MET A 548 20.35 -14.87 -15.40
N ARG A 549 20.01 -13.60 -15.62
CA ARG A 549 19.27 -13.14 -16.81
C ARG A 549 20.13 -13.20 -18.06
N ILE A 550 21.38 -12.71 -17.97
CA ILE A 550 22.24 -12.54 -19.15
C ILE A 550 23.22 -13.70 -19.31
N GLU A 551 24.22 -13.81 -18.42
CA GLU A 551 25.40 -14.65 -18.64
C GLU A 551 25.01 -16.14 -18.75
N LEU A 552 24.13 -16.63 -17.85
CA LEU A 552 23.72 -18.04 -17.85
C LEU A 552 23.01 -18.41 -19.17
N ARG A 553 22.11 -17.55 -19.65
CA ARG A 553 21.35 -17.79 -20.88
C ARG A 553 22.23 -17.72 -22.12
N GLU A 554 23.15 -16.77 -22.18
CA GLU A 554 24.16 -16.69 -23.24
C GLU A 554 25.02 -17.96 -23.30
N MET A 555 25.44 -18.48 -22.14
CA MET A 555 26.21 -19.73 -22.05
C MET A 555 25.40 -20.94 -22.53
N ILE A 556 24.12 -21.02 -22.18
CA ILE A 556 23.22 -22.11 -22.62
C ILE A 556 23.03 -22.07 -24.14
N LYS A 557 22.69 -20.89 -24.68
CA LYS A 557 22.50 -20.66 -26.12
C LYS A 557 23.79 -20.90 -26.92
N GLY A 558 24.93 -20.50 -26.34
CA GLY A 558 26.28 -20.72 -26.87
C GLY A 558 26.78 -22.17 -26.76
N LYS A 559 26.02 -23.05 -26.10
CA LYS A 559 26.39 -24.45 -25.82
C LYS A 559 27.75 -24.58 -25.15
N ALA A 560 27.98 -23.76 -24.13
CA ALA A 560 29.16 -23.86 -23.26
C ALA A 560 29.33 -25.29 -22.72
N SER A 561 30.55 -25.67 -22.35
CA SER A 561 30.76 -27.01 -21.80
C SER A 561 29.98 -27.19 -20.49
N VAL A 562 29.57 -28.43 -20.20
CA VAL A 562 28.84 -28.76 -18.96
C VAL A 562 29.58 -28.23 -17.72
N GLY A 563 30.91 -28.36 -17.69
CA GLY A 563 31.72 -27.87 -16.58
C GLY A 563 31.71 -26.34 -16.43
N GLU A 564 31.57 -25.59 -17.52
CA GLU A 564 31.41 -24.13 -17.48
C GLU A 564 30.02 -23.74 -16.95
N ILE A 565 28.96 -24.43 -17.38
CA ILE A 565 27.60 -24.22 -16.86
C ILE A 565 27.53 -24.51 -15.36
N ASP A 566 28.06 -25.64 -14.91
CA ASP A 566 28.07 -25.98 -13.48
C ASP A 566 28.85 -24.96 -12.65
N ALA A 567 29.98 -24.47 -13.18
CA ALA A 567 30.78 -23.46 -12.50
C ALA A 567 30.05 -22.12 -12.41
N HIS A 568 29.29 -21.75 -13.45
CA HIS A 568 28.47 -20.54 -13.45
C HIS A 568 27.28 -20.65 -12.50
N ILE A 569 26.59 -21.79 -12.45
CA ILE A 569 25.54 -22.05 -11.46
C ILE A 569 26.10 -22.00 -10.04
N ALA A 570 27.31 -22.51 -9.81
CA ALA A 570 27.98 -22.38 -8.50
C ALA A 570 28.27 -20.92 -8.14
N LYS A 571 28.64 -20.08 -9.12
CA LYS A 571 28.83 -18.63 -8.94
C LYS A 571 27.51 -17.94 -8.58
N ILE A 572 26.41 -18.26 -9.27
CA ILE A 572 25.06 -17.78 -8.95
C ILE A 572 24.68 -18.19 -7.51
N ASN A 573 24.80 -19.47 -7.17
CA ASN A 573 24.48 -19.95 -5.82
C ASN A 573 25.29 -19.25 -4.74
N SER A 574 26.58 -18.95 -4.98
CA SER A 574 27.40 -18.17 -4.05
C SER A 574 26.94 -16.72 -3.87
N LYS A 575 26.29 -16.14 -4.87
CA LYS A 575 25.71 -14.78 -4.79
C LYS A 575 24.33 -14.82 -4.15
N LEU A 576 23.53 -15.84 -4.42
CA LEU A 576 22.30 -16.14 -3.69
C LEU A 576 22.57 -16.39 -2.20
N ASP A 577 23.70 -17.00 -1.83
CA ASP A 577 24.14 -17.08 -0.41
C ASP A 577 24.37 -15.68 0.19
N GLN A 578 24.93 -14.75 -0.58
CA GLN A 578 25.08 -13.36 -0.13
C GLN A 578 23.73 -12.66 0.00
N ALA A 579 22.80 -12.92 -0.92
CA ALA A 579 21.44 -12.38 -0.87
C ALA A 579 20.67 -12.92 0.34
N VAL A 580 20.71 -14.23 0.59
CA VAL A 580 20.15 -14.85 1.81
C VAL A 580 20.75 -14.20 3.05
N ASN A 581 22.07 -14.01 3.09
CA ASN A 581 22.68 -13.32 4.22
C ASN A 581 22.18 -11.89 4.37
N ALA A 582 22.08 -11.12 3.29
CA ALA A 582 21.59 -9.74 3.31
C ALA A 582 20.14 -9.63 3.79
N LEU A 583 19.30 -10.59 3.42
CA LEU A 583 17.87 -10.64 3.74
C LEU A 583 17.55 -11.36 5.06
N SER A 584 18.48 -12.17 5.58
CA SER A 584 18.24 -12.93 6.81
C SER A 584 18.17 -12.01 8.05
N PRO A 585 17.24 -12.28 8.99
CA PRO A 585 17.09 -11.50 10.23
C PRO A 585 18.40 -11.33 11.02
N ASP A 586 19.27 -12.34 11.00
CA ASP A 586 20.57 -12.36 11.70
C ASP A 586 21.61 -11.35 11.16
N THR A 587 21.49 -10.90 9.91
CA THR A 587 22.39 -9.89 9.32
C THR A 587 21.78 -8.50 9.36
N ILE A 588 20.46 -8.39 9.28
CA ILE A 588 19.75 -7.14 9.63
C ILE A 588 20.08 -6.77 11.09
N ALA A 589 20.19 -7.76 11.99
CA ALA A 589 20.67 -7.56 13.36
C ALA A 589 22.17 -7.15 13.47
N LYS A 590 23.01 -7.43 12.47
CA LYS A 590 24.43 -7.03 12.44
C LYS A 590 24.66 -5.62 11.90
N THR A 591 23.84 -5.17 10.95
CA THR A 591 23.91 -3.77 10.48
C THR A 591 23.21 -2.84 11.48
N THR A 592 22.22 -3.35 12.21
CA THR A 592 21.59 -2.71 13.38
C THR A 592 22.31 -3.06 14.70
N ALA A 593 23.57 -3.51 14.65
CA ALA A 593 24.40 -3.75 15.83
C ALA A 593 24.88 -2.43 16.47
N THR A 594 23.94 -1.53 16.74
CA THR A 594 24.03 -0.65 17.90
C THR A 594 22.69 -0.69 18.64
N ARG A 595 22.58 -1.62 19.59
CA ARG A 595 21.55 -1.81 20.65
C ARG A 595 20.42 -2.79 20.33
N GLY A 596 20.50 -3.97 20.95
CA GLY A 596 19.42 -4.96 20.95
C GLY A 596 18.32 -4.67 21.97
N TYR A 597 17.13 -5.20 21.71
CA TYR A 597 16.07 -5.73 22.59
C TYR A 597 14.98 -6.31 21.67
N HIS A 598 14.45 -7.51 21.93
CA HIS A 598 13.25 -8.00 21.25
C HIS A 598 12.03 -7.64 22.09
N ILE A 599 11.27 -6.66 21.62
CA ILE A 599 10.02 -6.21 22.21
C ILE A 599 8.91 -6.94 21.45
N VAL A 600 8.09 -7.72 22.13
CA VAL A 600 6.82 -8.21 21.58
C VAL A 600 5.72 -7.29 22.12
N ARG A 601 5.28 -6.35 21.29
CA ARG A 601 4.05 -5.58 21.48
C ARG A 601 3.03 -6.06 20.46
N THR A 602 2.05 -6.84 20.89
CA THR A 602 1.06 -7.45 20.00
C THR A 602 -0.27 -7.61 20.71
N THR A 603 -1.35 -7.74 19.94
CA THR A 603 -2.66 -8.17 20.42
C THR A 603 -2.94 -9.55 19.82
N ILE A 604 -3.34 -10.49 20.66
CA ILE A 604 -3.78 -11.82 20.23
C ILE A 604 -5.26 -11.98 20.50
N THR A 605 -5.96 -12.62 19.57
CA THR A 605 -7.32 -13.11 19.73
C THR A 605 -7.29 -14.62 19.56
N GLN A 606 -7.60 -15.36 20.61
CA GLN A 606 -7.52 -16.82 20.59
C GLN A 606 -8.73 -17.44 21.28
N GLN A 607 -9.30 -18.46 20.64
CA GLN A 607 -10.28 -19.37 21.24
C GLN A 607 -9.52 -20.37 22.11
N SER A 608 -10.06 -20.69 23.28
CA SER A 608 -9.44 -21.65 24.19
C SER A 608 -9.41 -23.06 23.61
N GLU A 609 -8.39 -23.82 23.98
CA GLU A 609 -8.24 -25.24 23.63
C GLU A 609 -8.17 -26.11 24.89
N PRO A 610 -8.39 -27.44 24.79
CA PRO A 610 -8.16 -28.35 25.91
C PRO A 610 -6.75 -28.20 26.49
N HIS A 611 -6.65 -28.09 27.81
CA HIS A 611 -5.37 -27.85 28.43
C HIS A 611 -4.41 -29.04 28.28
N ASP A 612 -3.27 -28.78 27.66
CA ASP A 612 -2.16 -29.71 27.37
C ASP A 612 -1.33 -30.18 28.59
N ALA A 613 -1.67 -29.75 29.81
CA ALA A 613 -1.02 -30.25 31.03
C ALA A 613 -1.57 -31.64 31.41
N GLU A 614 -0.66 -32.56 31.76
CA GLU A 614 -1.03 -33.93 32.16
C GLU A 614 -2.06 -33.92 33.31
N GLY A 615 -3.24 -34.53 33.08
CA GLY A 615 -4.34 -34.58 34.05
C GLY A 615 -5.29 -33.37 34.03
N HIS A 616 -5.06 -32.38 33.17
CA HIS A 616 -5.86 -31.15 33.07
C HIS A 616 -6.67 -31.04 31.76
N SER A 617 -6.74 -32.10 30.94
CA SER A 617 -7.40 -32.08 29.62
C SER A 617 -8.90 -31.76 29.65
N ALA A 618 -9.56 -31.86 30.81
CA ALA A 618 -10.94 -31.43 31.01
C ALA A 618 -11.08 -29.90 31.20
N HIS A 619 -9.97 -29.17 31.26
CA HIS A 619 -9.93 -27.71 31.36
C HIS A 619 -9.69 -27.08 30.01
N GLN A 620 -9.93 -25.77 29.93
CA GLN A 620 -9.68 -24.96 28.73
C GLN A 620 -8.61 -23.92 29.02
N VAL A 621 -7.74 -23.66 28.04
CA VAL A 621 -6.57 -22.79 28.17
C VAL A 621 -6.39 -21.90 26.94
N VAL A 622 -5.91 -20.68 27.16
CA VAL A 622 -5.34 -19.81 26.13
C VAL A 622 -3.94 -19.43 26.58
N TYR A 623 -2.92 -19.79 25.79
CA TYR A 623 -1.54 -19.38 26.08
C TYR A 623 -1.31 -17.99 25.52
N MET A 624 -1.27 -16.99 26.40
CA MET A 624 -0.94 -15.63 26.00
C MET A 624 0.55 -15.50 25.66
N VAL A 625 1.39 -16.23 26.39
CA VAL A 625 2.78 -16.51 25.98
C VAL A 625 3.06 -17.98 26.22
N TYR A 626 3.34 -18.72 25.14
CA TYR A 626 3.65 -20.14 25.23
C TYR A 626 5.06 -20.35 25.80
N PRO A 627 5.25 -21.29 26.75
CA PRO A 627 6.57 -21.52 27.33
C PRO A 627 7.56 -22.10 26.33
N THR A 628 8.60 -21.31 26.01
CA THR A 628 9.69 -21.69 25.09
C THR A 628 10.95 -22.06 25.87
N GLU A 629 11.68 -23.08 25.41
CA GLU A 629 12.89 -23.55 26.07
C GLU A 629 13.93 -22.44 26.26
N GLY A 630 14.39 -22.28 27.51
CA GLY A 630 15.47 -21.34 27.85
C GLY A 630 15.05 -19.87 27.80
N MET A 631 13.78 -19.56 27.56
CA MET A 631 13.28 -18.19 27.56
C MET A 631 12.65 -17.83 28.90
N ILE A 632 12.92 -16.61 29.36
CA ILE A 632 12.13 -15.96 30.41
C ILE A 632 11.54 -14.67 29.84
N TYR A 633 10.26 -14.50 30.12
CA TYR A 633 9.47 -13.36 29.70
C TYR A 633 9.16 -12.50 30.91
N GLU A 634 9.20 -11.18 30.75
CA GLU A 634 8.70 -10.22 31.72
C GLU A 634 7.89 -9.14 31.01
N GLY A 635 6.85 -8.62 31.66
CA GLY A 635 6.04 -7.57 31.05
C GLY A 635 4.61 -7.51 31.54
N SER A 636 3.80 -6.75 30.80
CA SER A 636 2.40 -6.48 31.12
C SER A 636 1.48 -7.11 30.09
N ILE A 637 0.39 -7.72 30.55
CA ILE A 637 -0.70 -8.19 29.69
C ILE A 637 -2.02 -7.61 30.18
N THR A 638 -2.76 -6.97 29.28
CA THR A 638 -4.15 -6.58 29.48
C THR A 638 -5.03 -7.48 28.64
N PHE A 639 -6.01 -8.14 29.24
CA PHE A 639 -6.88 -9.06 28.52
C PHE A 639 -8.36 -8.79 28.81
N THR A 640 -9.21 -9.23 27.87
CA THR A 640 -10.65 -9.40 28.03
C THR A 640 -11.03 -10.79 27.56
N SER A 641 -11.95 -11.46 28.25
CA SER A 641 -12.41 -12.80 27.93
C SER A 641 -13.93 -12.89 28.00
N THR A 642 -14.49 -13.69 27.11
CA THR A 642 -15.92 -14.02 27.05
C THR A 642 -16.42 -14.80 28.29
N ARG A 643 -15.50 -15.31 29.13
CA ARG A 643 -15.80 -15.94 30.41
C ARG A 643 -14.84 -15.46 31.49
N SER A 644 -15.21 -15.64 32.75
CA SER A 644 -14.29 -15.41 33.86
C SER A 644 -13.22 -16.51 33.88
N VAL A 645 -11.95 -16.11 33.78
CA VAL A 645 -10.78 -16.99 33.74
C VAL A 645 -9.89 -16.79 34.96
N ASP A 646 -9.12 -17.80 35.30
CA ASP A 646 -7.94 -17.65 36.15
C ASP A 646 -6.72 -17.38 35.24
N VAL A 647 -5.83 -16.46 35.64
CA VAL A 647 -4.59 -16.17 34.90
C VAL A 647 -3.40 -16.70 35.66
N PHE A 648 -2.62 -17.56 35.00
CA PHE A 648 -1.47 -18.23 35.58
C PHE A 648 -0.18 -17.84 34.88
N VAL A 649 0.90 -17.79 35.65
CA VAL A 649 2.27 -17.74 35.15
C VAL A 649 2.93 -19.07 35.40
N TYR A 650 3.65 -19.55 34.39
CA TYR A 650 4.53 -20.70 34.48
C TYR A 650 5.95 -20.29 34.78
N HIS A 651 6.56 -20.99 35.73
CA HIS A 651 7.99 -20.94 35.99
C HIS A 651 8.60 -22.29 35.65
N ASP A 652 9.53 -22.35 34.70
CA ASP A 652 10.18 -23.60 34.30
C ASP A 652 11.07 -24.11 35.46
N VAL A 653 10.66 -25.25 36.01
CA VAL A 653 11.36 -25.96 37.11
C VAL A 653 11.79 -27.36 36.67
N THR A 654 11.89 -27.60 35.37
CA THR A 654 12.27 -28.90 34.78
C THR A 654 13.61 -29.41 35.33
N TRP A 655 14.50 -28.50 35.74
CA TRP A 655 15.84 -28.79 36.25
C TRP A 655 15.93 -28.82 37.78
N ALA A 656 14.83 -28.56 38.50
CA ALA A 656 14.83 -28.51 39.95
C ALA A 656 14.78 -29.92 40.57
N GLU A 657 15.48 -30.12 41.69
CA GLU A 657 15.45 -31.39 42.42
C GLU A 657 14.08 -31.62 43.08
N ALA A 658 13.72 -32.88 43.34
CA ALA A 658 12.39 -33.23 43.88
C ALA A 658 12.10 -32.61 45.27
N GLU A 659 13.14 -32.30 46.05
CA GLU A 659 13.01 -31.62 47.34
C GLU A 659 12.67 -30.13 47.19
N ASP A 660 13.12 -29.48 46.11
CA ASP A 660 12.93 -28.05 45.85
C ASP A 660 11.56 -27.72 45.24
N THR A 661 10.89 -28.72 44.67
CA THR A 661 9.52 -28.61 44.11
C THR A 661 8.45 -29.12 45.07
N ALA A 662 8.84 -29.61 46.26
CA ALA A 662 7.93 -30.19 47.24
C ALA A 662 6.89 -29.15 47.74
N GLY A 663 5.61 -29.42 47.49
CA GLY A 663 4.50 -28.57 47.91
C GLY A 663 4.11 -27.46 46.93
N LEU A 664 4.79 -27.34 45.79
CA LEU A 664 4.38 -26.47 44.68
C LEU A 664 3.26 -27.13 43.87
N ASN A 665 2.40 -26.31 43.28
CA ASN A 665 1.47 -26.79 42.25
C ASN A 665 2.24 -26.87 40.91
N ILE A 666 2.39 -28.09 40.39
CA ILE A 666 3.21 -28.36 39.20
C ILE A 666 2.31 -28.86 38.06
N HIS A 667 2.37 -28.17 36.93
CA HIS A 667 1.82 -28.65 35.67
C HIS A 667 2.92 -29.29 34.84
N LYS A 668 2.67 -30.47 34.27
CA LYS A 668 3.58 -31.15 33.36
C LYS A 668 3.08 -31.01 31.93
N VAL A 669 3.82 -30.29 31.09
CA VAL A 669 3.48 -29.99 29.69
C VAL A 669 4.64 -30.43 28.82
N ASN A 670 4.38 -31.32 27.85
CA ASN A 670 5.38 -31.83 26.90
C ASN A 670 6.69 -32.34 27.55
N GLY A 671 6.57 -33.03 28.70
CA GLY A 671 7.71 -33.59 29.43
C GLY A 671 8.47 -32.61 30.33
N ARG A 672 8.07 -31.33 30.37
CA ARG A 672 8.64 -30.29 31.23
C ARG A 672 7.78 -30.02 32.46
N LEU A 673 8.39 -29.54 33.53
CA LEU A 673 7.72 -29.24 34.80
C LEU A 673 7.62 -27.73 34.99
N TYR A 674 6.41 -27.23 35.18
CA TYR A 674 6.15 -25.82 35.41
C TYR A 674 5.47 -25.60 36.76
N ALA A 675 6.09 -24.80 37.63
CA ALA A 675 5.44 -24.31 38.83
C ALA A 675 4.46 -23.19 38.47
N VAL A 676 3.26 -23.24 39.04
CA VAL A 676 2.16 -22.37 38.65
C VAL A 676 1.89 -21.30 39.71
N THR A 677 1.92 -20.03 39.30
CA THR A 677 1.53 -18.89 40.14
C THR A 677 0.25 -18.27 39.58
N THR A 678 -0.82 -18.23 40.37
CA THR A 678 -2.06 -17.55 39.97
C THR A 678 -1.97 -16.04 40.23
N LEU A 679 -2.10 -15.24 39.17
CA LEU A 679 -2.07 -13.77 39.24
C LEU A 679 -3.47 -13.18 39.41
N LEU A 680 -4.46 -13.73 38.70
CA LEU A 680 -5.86 -13.33 38.82
C LEU A 680 -6.74 -14.58 38.91
N LYS A 681 -7.84 -14.46 39.66
CA LYS A 681 -8.86 -15.50 39.74
C LYS A 681 -10.22 -14.97 39.32
N ASN A 682 -10.93 -15.78 38.54
CA ASN A 682 -12.32 -15.54 38.14
C ASN A 682 -12.54 -14.13 37.54
N ALA A 683 -11.67 -13.71 36.62
CA ALA A 683 -11.69 -12.40 36.00
C ALA A 683 -12.06 -12.50 34.52
N SER A 684 -13.03 -11.71 34.05
CA SER A 684 -13.37 -11.60 32.62
C SER A 684 -12.56 -10.52 31.90
N SER A 685 -11.80 -9.71 32.62
CA SER A 685 -10.79 -8.80 32.09
C SER A 685 -9.82 -8.40 33.19
N GLY A 686 -8.65 -7.89 32.81
CA GLY A 686 -7.70 -7.36 33.77
C GLY A 686 -6.33 -7.09 33.16
N THR A 687 -5.51 -6.36 33.91
CA THR A 687 -4.10 -6.13 33.58
C THR A 687 -3.22 -6.81 34.62
N VAL A 688 -2.24 -7.58 34.18
CA VAL A 688 -1.26 -8.26 35.03
C VAL A 688 0.15 -7.92 34.59
N GLN A 689 1.03 -7.76 35.56
CA GLN A 689 2.48 -7.74 35.35
C GLN A 689 3.02 -9.11 35.74
N PHE A 690 3.91 -9.69 34.93
CA PHE A 690 4.46 -11.01 35.19
C PHE A 690 5.95 -11.11 34.87
N ALA A 691 6.58 -12.13 35.45
CA ALA A 691 7.89 -12.62 35.03
C ALA A 691 7.89 -14.15 35.12
N GLY A 692 8.09 -14.85 34.01
CA GLY A 692 8.00 -16.31 33.96
C GLY A 692 8.35 -16.90 32.60
N ALA A 693 8.35 -18.23 32.52
CA ALA A 693 8.57 -18.97 31.29
C ALA A 693 7.38 -18.88 30.33
N GLY A 694 6.16 -18.63 30.82
CA GLY A 694 4.96 -18.43 30.02
C GLY A 694 3.81 -17.89 30.86
N ILE A 695 2.74 -17.44 30.21
CA ILE A 695 1.53 -16.96 30.89
C ILE A 695 0.28 -17.40 30.11
N LEU A 696 -0.74 -17.84 30.82
CA LEU A 696 -1.94 -18.45 30.26
C LEU A 696 -3.19 -18.02 31.03
N ALA A 697 -4.32 -17.98 30.34
CA ALA A 697 -5.63 -17.95 30.94
C ALA A 697 -6.18 -19.37 31.00
N HIS A 698 -6.93 -19.70 32.04
CA HIS A 698 -7.38 -21.05 32.34
C HIS A 698 -8.79 -21.05 32.94
N VAL A 699 -9.61 -22.03 32.54
CA VAL A 699 -10.96 -22.26 33.10
C VAL A 699 -11.14 -23.73 33.46
N HIS A 700 -11.66 -23.99 34.67
CA HIS A 700 -12.14 -25.32 35.07
C HIS A 700 -13.56 -25.54 34.53
N SER A 701 -13.76 -26.54 33.67
CA SER A 701 -15.10 -26.91 33.18
C SER A 701 -15.73 -27.96 34.11
N GLU A 702 -16.90 -27.66 34.70
CA GLU A 702 -17.66 -28.62 35.51
C GLU A 702 -18.46 -29.63 34.64
N THR A 703 -18.59 -29.37 33.34
CA THR A 703 -19.34 -30.16 32.35
C THR A 703 -18.54 -30.30 31.04
N GLU A 704 -18.47 -31.51 30.47
CA GLU A 704 -17.90 -31.73 29.13
C GLU A 704 -18.78 -31.04 28.08
N GLY A 705 -18.19 -30.14 27.29
CA GLY A 705 -18.84 -29.52 26.12
C GLY A 705 -19.47 -28.13 26.34
N GLU A 706 -19.44 -27.56 27.54
CA GLU A 706 -19.76 -26.13 27.76
C GLU A 706 -18.48 -25.26 27.81
N GLY A 707 -17.39 -25.71 27.20
CA GLY A 707 -16.02 -25.41 27.66
C GLY A 707 -15.34 -24.17 27.10
N GLU A 708 -15.56 -23.80 25.84
CA GLU A 708 -14.66 -22.86 25.15
C GLU A 708 -14.93 -21.38 25.50
N TYR A 709 -13.87 -20.57 25.47
CA TYR A 709 -13.96 -19.12 25.59
C TYR A 709 -12.99 -18.45 24.64
N ASN A 710 -13.39 -17.29 24.11
CA ASN A 710 -12.48 -16.40 23.39
C ASN A 710 -11.81 -15.44 24.38
N LEU A 711 -10.54 -15.17 24.14
CA LEU A 711 -9.74 -14.21 24.90
C LEU A 711 -8.98 -13.32 23.93
N VAL A 712 -9.07 -12.01 24.19
CA VAL A 712 -8.27 -10.98 23.53
C VAL A 712 -7.26 -10.48 24.55
N ALA A 713 -5.97 -10.51 24.22
CA ALA A 713 -4.90 -10.02 25.09
C ALA A 713 -3.94 -9.11 24.33
N SER A 714 -3.78 -7.89 24.84
CA SER A 714 -2.74 -6.97 24.44
C SER A 714 -1.55 -7.12 25.39
N MET A 715 -0.38 -7.41 24.83
CA MET A 715 0.81 -7.75 25.59
C MET A 715 1.97 -6.82 25.25
N GLU A 716 2.69 -6.36 26.28
CA GLU A 716 4.00 -5.72 26.18
C GLU A 716 4.98 -6.60 26.95
N VAL A 717 5.62 -7.52 26.23
CA VAL A 717 6.41 -8.60 26.82
C VAL A 717 7.82 -8.63 26.25
N TYR A 718 8.78 -8.79 27.15
CA TYR A 718 10.20 -8.81 26.89
C TYR A 718 10.72 -10.23 27.12
N GLY A 719 11.15 -10.90 26.06
CA GLY A 719 11.76 -12.22 26.14
C GLY A 719 13.28 -12.12 26.17
N ARG A 720 13.94 -12.84 27.08
CA ARG A 720 15.40 -13.04 27.05
C ARG A 720 15.74 -14.52 27.16
N LEU A 721 16.76 -14.95 26.42
CA LEU A 721 17.38 -16.25 26.66
C LEU A 721 18.10 -16.22 28.01
N LEU A 722 17.76 -17.18 28.87
CA LEU A 722 18.59 -17.57 29.98
C LEU A 722 19.89 -18.12 29.41
N SER A 723 21.00 -17.40 29.61
CA SER A 723 22.32 -17.94 29.32
C SER A 723 22.48 -19.25 30.07
N LYS A 724 22.86 -20.33 29.36
CA LYS A 724 23.23 -21.61 29.98
C LYS A 724 24.15 -21.32 31.18
N GLN A 725 23.71 -21.63 32.39
CA GLN A 725 24.61 -21.85 33.52
C GLN A 725 25.04 -23.31 33.51
#